data_AF-A0AAW1X1K7-F1
#
_entry.id   AF-A0AAW1X1K7-F1
#
_cell.length_a   1.000
_cell.length_b   1.000
_cell.length_c   1.000
_cell.angle_alpha   90.00
_cell.angle_beta   90.00
_cell.angle_gamma   90.00
#
_symmetry.space_group_name_H-M   'P 1'
#
loop_
_entity.id
_entity.type
_entity.pdbx_description
1 polymer ?
#
loop_
_entity_poly.entity_id
_entity_poly.type
_entity_poly.pdbx_seq_one_letter_code
_entity_poly.pdbx_strand_id
1 'polypeptide(L)'
;MTARHRKLHNNSSPDDVIICEALLNYIKSGFRIDVYWKTLNTNGLTKEKLASYDRPIVSEPHFRADTKEGLIHDLTAYLKTLKAVHSSADLESAIEVLVPSNRGHDFTSTVCDLSPRLQEYLNFVKAHHGDEDIVPLRERLLESRIELRPGLTNLHFSNPPEIMFFISLVLKNLCLSTVNNEDLIYCTKDWYRICELYKPNHGQWALQSKAILDRLQLALADRSKCYQKKIQPSAKYLGNLLGVQKSAIDTFSEEQIRAGSETILSTLINRFDPILRKAANLGSWQVISPPTILIATRVTGEEEIPDGVVAVLTPDTPDVSIRARNNKVCFATCFDPNILRDLRLKEGRPMPIQVKSTNIIISDSSSSPLYAISVEEFTSEMVGAKSCNMKLLRGRVPAWIKIPMSVAIPFRAFEKVLLQDVNKDIASKVSSFYKCIKSGDLSKLQAIQETILQMNAPFSLTHELKNTMKSSRIPWPGDEGDDKWNQAWRAIKKVWASKWNERAFISWNTAEIYTEIVKGLGETLVGAYPGRAMSFITQKSNLNSPIVNGYPSKSIGLYSKQSIIFRSDSNAEDLEGYAGAGLYDSVIMDKEEKIVLDYSSDRVVIDTAFQVSLLSRIAEAGKTIEGLYGCPQDIEGVVKDGLIYVVQSRPQI
;
A
#
# COMPACT_ATOMS: atom_id res chain seq x y z
N MET A 1 12.44 -31.63 -37.62
CA MET A 1 12.92 -30.59 -36.69
C MET A 1 14.41 -30.81 -36.42
N THR A 2 15.28 -30.13 -37.16
CA THR A 2 16.74 -30.28 -37.07
C THR A 2 17.29 -29.64 -35.80
N ALA A 3 18.45 -30.10 -35.30
CA ALA A 3 19.07 -29.67 -34.04
C ALA A 3 19.21 -28.14 -33.86
N ARG A 4 19.28 -27.39 -34.98
CA ARG A 4 19.30 -25.93 -35.03
C ARG A 4 18.01 -25.28 -34.50
N HIS A 5 16.84 -25.86 -34.79
CA HIS A 5 15.55 -25.38 -34.28
C HIS A 5 15.43 -25.56 -32.76
N ARG A 6 16.12 -26.56 -32.17
CA ARG A 6 16.16 -26.77 -30.72
C ARG A 6 17.11 -25.83 -29.96
N LYS A 7 18.08 -25.18 -30.62
CA LYS A 7 18.96 -24.17 -29.97
C LYS A 7 18.21 -22.85 -29.77
N LEU A 8 17.31 -22.50 -30.69
CA LEU A 8 16.51 -21.27 -30.70
C LEU A 8 15.50 -21.15 -29.53
N HIS A 9 15.33 -22.19 -28.72
CA HIS A 9 14.38 -22.27 -27.60
C HIS A 9 15.00 -22.13 -26.20
N ASN A 10 16.30 -21.85 -26.03
CA ASN A 10 16.93 -21.52 -24.73
C ASN A 10 18.18 -20.61 -24.90
N ASN A 11 18.50 -19.80 -23.87
CA ASN A 11 19.61 -18.82 -23.76
C ASN A 11 20.30 -18.43 -25.08
N SER A 12 19.88 -17.29 -25.64
CA SER A 12 20.45 -16.71 -26.85
C SER A 12 21.82 -16.05 -26.58
N SER A 13 22.70 -16.07 -27.58
CA SER A 13 24.06 -15.52 -27.59
C SER A 13 24.24 -14.52 -28.73
N PRO A 14 25.24 -13.59 -28.67
CA PRO A 14 25.52 -12.66 -29.78
C PRO A 14 25.77 -13.38 -31.11
N ASP A 15 26.42 -14.55 -31.08
CA ASP A 15 26.66 -15.40 -32.27
C ASP A 15 25.35 -15.85 -32.94
N ASP A 16 24.22 -15.93 -32.22
CA ASP A 16 22.94 -16.36 -32.79
C ASP A 16 22.33 -15.29 -33.73
N VAL A 17 22.71 -14.02 -33.60
CA VAL A 17 22.35 -12.96 -34.56
C VAL A 17 22.96 -13.27 -35.93
N ILE A 18 24.26 -13.57 -35.94
CA ILE A 18 25.04 -13.89 -37.15
C ILE A 18 24.54 -15.21 -37.76
N ILE A 19 24.25 -16.23 -36.95
CA ILE A 19 23.73 -17.51 -37.42
C ILE A 19 22.34 -17.34 -38.07
N CYS A 20 21.46 -16.53 -37.46
CA CYS A 20 20.14 -16.24 -38.02
C CYS A 20 20.23 -15.45 -39.33
N GLU A 21 21.14 -14.47 -39.41
CA GLU A 21 21.41 -13.70 -40.62
C GLU A 21 21.96 -14.58 -41.76
N ALA A 22 22.89 -15.50 -41.45
CA ALA A 22 23.39 -16.48 -42.41
C ALA A 22 22.27 -17.41 -42.92
N LEU A 23 21.36 -17.86 -42.05
CA LEU A 23 20.20 -18.67 -42.45
C LEU A 23 19.24 -17.90 -43.35
N LEU A 24 18.98 -16.61 -43.06
CA LEU A 24 18.16 -15.76 -43.92
C LEU A 24 18.79 -15.56 -45.30
N ASN A 25 20.10 -15.31 -45.36
CA ASN A 25 20.83 -15.14 -46.63
C ASN A 25 20.86 -16.45 -47.44
N TYR A 26 21.00 -17.60 -46.76
CA TYR A 26 20.88 -18.93 -47.36
C TYR A 26 19.52 -19.12 -48.03
N ILE A 27 18.42 -18.80 -47.34
CA ILE A 27 17.05 -18.99 -47.87
C ILE A 27 16.75 -17.98 -48.98
N LYS A 28 17.12 -16.70 -48.80
CA LYS A 28 16.91 -15.64 -49.80
C LYS A 28 17.68 -15.88 -51.09
N SER A 29 18.87 -16.48 -51.00
CA SER A 29 19.69 -16.81 -52.17
C SER A 29 19.26 -18.10 -52.91
N GLY A 30 18.13 -18.71 -52.53
CA GLY A 30 17.66 -19.95 -53.15
C GLY A 30 18.37 -21.20 -52.64
N PHE A 31 18.68 -21.23 -51.34
CA PHE A 31 19.35 -22.36 -50.66
C PHE A 31 20.80 -22.59 -51.11
N ARG A 32 21.51 -21.52 -51.46
CA ARG A 32 22.93 -21.56 -51.83
C ARG A 32 23.83 -21.63 -50.60
N ILE A 33 24.46 -22.79 -50.40
CA ILE A 33 25.27 -23.09 -49.20
C ILE A 33 26.55 -22.25 -49.12
N ASP A 34 27.09 -21.83 -50.26
CA ASP A 34 28.24 -20.91 -50.33
C ASP A 34 27.93 -19.55 -49.69
N VAL A 35 26.71 -19.04 -49.85
CA VAL A 35 26.26 -17.78 -49.23
C VAL A 35 26.18 -17.93 -47.71
N TYR A 36 25.68 -19.07 -47.23
CA TYR A 36 25.59 -19.38 -45.81
C TYR A 36 26.97 -19.35 -45.14
N TRP A 37 27.93 -20.10 -45.68
CA TRP A 37 29.29 -20.16 -45.14
C TRP A 37 30.06 -18.86 -45.31
N LYS A 38 29.83 -18.13 -46.41
CA LYS A 38 30.40 -16.79 -46.59
C LYS A 38 29.93 -15.84 -45.49
N THR A 39 28.63 -15.77 -45.19
CA THR A 39 28.10 -14.92 -44.13
C THR A 39 28.67 -15.28 -42.75
N LEU A 40 28.81 -16.57 -42.43
CA LEU A 40 29.40 -17.01 -41.15
C LEU A 40 30.89 -16.67 -41.04
N ASN A 41 31.68 -17.01 -42.06
CA ASN A 41 33.13 -16.81 -42.03
C ASN A 41 33.52 -15.33 -41.99
N THR A 42 32.78 -14.46 -42.71
CA THR A 42 33.01 -13.00 -42.65
C THR A 42 32.79 -12.42 -41.26
N ASN A 43 31.99 -13.09 -40.42
CA ASN A 43 31.70 -12.69 -39.05
C ASN A 43 32.43 -13.55 -38.00
N GLY A 44 33.53 -14.22 -38.38
CA GLY A 44 34.38 -14.96 -37.45
C GLY A 44 33.80 -16.27 -36.89
N LEU A 45 32.73 -16.81 -37.50
CA LEU A 45 32.14 -18.09 -37.10
C LEU A 45 32.60 -19.21 -38.04
N THR A 46 33.61 -19.98 -37.61
CA THR A 46 34.11 -21.15 -38.35
C THR A 46 33.35 -22.42 -38.01
N LYS A 47 33.52 -23.46 -38.82
CA LYS A 47 32.90 -24.78 -38.61
C LYS A 47 33.33 -25.42 -37.28
N GLU A 48 34.58 -25.19 -36.88
CA GLU A 48 35.16 -25.68 -35.63
C GLU A 48 34.51 -24.98 -34.42
N LYS A 49 34.32 -23.66 -34.49
CA LYS A 49 33.65 -22.87 -33.44
C LYS A 49 32.18 -23.26 -33.28
N LEU A 50 31.49 -23.55 -34.39
CA LEU A 50 30.11 -24.06 -34.36
C LEU A 50 30.01 -25.47 -33.76
N ALA A 51 31.05 -26.30 -33.93
CA ALA A 51 31.12 -27.64 -33.36
C ALA A 51 31.51 -27.66 -31.87
N SER A 52 32.12 -26.60 -31.36
CA SER A 52 32.54 -26.50 -29.95
C SER A 52 31.44 -26.02 -28.99
N TYR A 53 30.27 -25.62 -29.49
CA TYR A 53 29.15 -25.19 -28.64
C TYR A 53 28.56 -26.36 -27.82
N ASP A 54 27.99 -26.05 -26.64
CA ASP A 54 27.29 -27.01 -25.77
C ASP A 54 26.26 -27.89 -26.50
N ARG A 55 25.66 -27.35 -27.57
CA ARG A 55 24.91 -28.10 -28.58
C ARG A 55 25.58 -27.91 -29.94
N PRO A 56 26.47 -28.84 -30.34
CA PRO A 56 27.25 -28.70 -31.57
C PRO A 56 26.39 -28.57 -32.83
N ILE A 57 26.69 -27.58 -33.67
CA ILE A 57 26.07 -27.43 -34.98
C ILE A 57 27.00 -28.11 -36.01
N VAL A 58 26.77 -29.40 -36.24
CA VAL A 58 27.63 -30.25 -37.10
C VAL A 58 27.05 -30.53 -38.49
N SER A 59 25.80 -30.14 -38.74
CA SER A 59 25.09 -30.36 -40.00
C SER A 59 24.76 -29.04 -40.68
N GLU A 60 24.78 -29.02 -42.01
CA GLU A 60 24.39 -27.87 -42.85
C GLU A 60 22.87 -27.63 -42.81
N PRO A 61 22.39 -26.39 -43.08
CA PRO A 61 20.96 -26.12 -43.13
C PRO A 61 20.33 -26.87 -44.31
N HIS A 62 19.17 -27.47 -44.06
CA HIS A 62 18.36 -28.10 -45.09
C HIS A 62 16.89 -27.77 -44.84
N PHE A 63 16.28 -27.02 -45.76
CA PHE A 63 14.89 -26.61 -45.71
C PHE A 63 14.19 -27.02 -46.99
N ARG A 64 12.87 -27.21 -46.93
CA ARG A 64 12.06 -27.55 -48.10
C ARG A 64 11.66 -26.26 -48.83
N ALA A 65 11.52 -26.32 -50.15
CA ALA A 65 11.25 -25.13 -50.96
C ALA A 65 9.85 -24.53 -50.72
N ASP A 66 8.88 -25.36 -50.33
CA ASP A 66 7.50 -25.00 -49.99
C ASP A 66 7.40 -24.15 -48.70
N THR A 67 8.39 -24.22 -47.81
CA THR A 67 8.40 -23.43 -46.57
C THR A 67 9.21 -22.13 -46.67
N LYS A 68 9.72 -21.80 -47.87
CA LYS A 68 10.64 -20.67 -48.08
C LYS A 68 10.07 -19.34 -47.58
N GLU A 69 8.84 -19.01 -47.96
CA GLU A 69 8.21 -17.72 -47.64
C GLU A 69 7.89 -17.59 -46.14
N GLY A 70 7.35 -18.66 -45.53
CA GLY A 70 7.11 -18.72 -44.08
C GLY A 70 8.40 -18.62 -43.27
N LEU A 71 9.46 -19.31 -43.69
CA LEU A 71 10.76 -19.23 -43.02
C LEU A 71 11.41 -17.84 -43.14
N ILE A 72 11.27 -17.16 -44.28
CA ILE A 72 11.76 -15.78 -44.43
C ILE A 72 11.03 -14.87 -43.45
N HIS A 73 9.70 -14.97 -43.37
CA HIS A 73 8.90 -14.18 -42.43
C HIS A 73 9.33 -14.42 -40.98
N ASP A 74 9.36 -15.68 -40.55
CA ASP A 74 9.59 -16.06 -39.16
C ASP A 74 11.04 -15.76 -38.72
N LEU A 75 12.04 -16.06 -39.57
CA LEU A 75 13.43 -15.75 -39.26
C LEU A 75 13.69 -14.24 -39.32
N THR A 76 12.97 -13.47 -40.14
CA THR A 76 13.10 -12.00 -40.14
C THR A 76 12.54 -11.40 -38.85
N ALA A 77 11.37 -11.86 -38.40
CA ALA A 77 10.80 -11.46 -37.12
C ALA A 77 11.71 -11.87 -35.95
N TYR A 78 12.24 -13.10 -35.99
CA TYR A 78 13.15 -13.61 -34.97
C TYR A 78 14.50 -12.88 -34.97
N LEU A 79 15.07 -12.55 -36.13
CA LEU A 79 16.28 -11.72 -36.22
C LEU A 79 16.05 -10.33 -35.63
N LYS A 80 14.87 -9.74 -35.82
CA LYS A 80 14.50 -8.46 -35.19
C LYS A 80 14.50 -8.58 -33.66
N THR A 81 13.96 -9.67 -33.10
CA THR A 81 14.00 -9.94 -31.66
C THR A 81 15.41 -10.22 -31.16
N LEU A 82 16.21 -11.03 -31.86
CA LEU A 82 17.60 -11.30 -31.49
C LEU A 82 18.44 -10.04 -31.53
N LYS A 83 18.28 -9.19 -32.55
CA LYS A 83 18.92 -7.88 -32.59
C LYS A 83 18.45 -7.04 -31.40
N ALA A 84 17.16 -6.91 -31.11
CA ALA A 84 16.71 -6.16 -29.94
C ALA A 84 17.24 -6.69 -28.58
N VAL A 85 17.47 -8.00 -28.45
CA VAL A 85 17.96 -8.64 -27.21
C VAL A 85 19.48 -8.58 -27.09
N HIS A 86 20.21 -8.65 -28.20
CA HIS A 86 21.69 -8.68 -28.22
C HIS A 86 22.34 -7.40 -28.74
N SER A 87 21.57 -6.44 -29.25
CA SER A 87 22.11 -5.19 -29.73
C SER A 87 22.32 -4.23 -28.57
N SER A 88 23.57 -3.82 -28.42
CA SER A 88 24.00 -2.50 -27.94
C SER A 88 23.43 -1.33 -28.77
N ALA A 89 22.66 -1.59 -29.84
CA ALA A 89 22.12 -0.58 -30.75
C ALA A 89 21.22 0.44 -30.05
N ASP A 90 20.62 0.15 -28.89
CA ASP A 90 19.91 1.18 -28.12
C ASP A 90 20.87 2.26 -27.59
N LEU A 91 22.07 1.88 -27.14
CA LEU A 91 23.06 2.84 -26.62
C LEU A 91 23.76 3.58 -27.76
N GLU A 92 24.16 2.87 -28.81
CA GLU A 92 24.79 3.49 -29.98
C GLU A 92 23.83 4.44 -30.71
N SER A 93 22.58 4.02 -30.97
CA SER A 93 21.57 4.87 -31.59
C SER A 93 21.19 6.05 -30.68
N ALA A 94 21.12 5.86 -29.36
CA ALA A 94 20.87 6.96 -28.42
C ALA A 94 22.03 7.97 -28.41
N ILE A 95 23.28 7.51 -28.49
CA ILE A 95 24.45 8.38 -28.60
C ILE A 95 24.44 9.11 -29.95
N GLU A 96 24.06 8.48 -31.05
CA GLU A 96 23.95 9.12 -32.37
C GLU A 96 22.89 10.22 -32.42
N VAL A 97 21.75 10.02 -31.73
CA VAL A 97 20.72 11.05 -31.59
C VAL A 97 21.24 12.26 -30.79
N LEU A 98 22.10 12.02 -29.79
CA LEU A 98 22.67 13.07 -28.95
C LEU A 98 23.90 13.75 -29.59
N VAL A 99 24.69 13.02 -30.37
CA VAL A 99 25.94 13.47 -31.01
C VAL A 99 25.76 13.42 -32.53
N PRO A 100 24.94 14.33 -33.12
CA PRO A 100 24.74 14.35 -34.55
C PRO A 100 26.04 14.70 -35.27
N SER A 101 26.44 13.86 -36.22
CA SER A 101 27.56 14.13 -37.12
C SER A 101 27.15 15.18 -38.16
N ASN A 102 27.28 16.46 -37.79
CA ASN A 102 27.18 17.65 -38.66
C ASN A 102 25.87 17.90 -39.46
N ARG A 103 25.25 19.04 -39.11
CA ARG A 103 24.41 19.95 -39.93
C ARG A 103 23.27 19.33 -40.76
N GLY A 104 22.13 19.16 -40.09
CA GLY A 104 20.81 19.17 -40.71
C GLY A 104 19.78 19.45 -39.63
N HIS A 105 19.04 20.55 -39.75
CA HIS A 105 17.93 20.89 -38.87
C HIS A 105 16.90 19.75 -38.84
N ASP A 106 16.58 19.21 -37.65
CA ASP A 106 15.24 19.31 -37.05
C ASP A 106 15.11 18.55 -35.72
N PHE A 107 14.33 19.16 -34.80
CA PHE A 107 13.66 18.63 -33.61
C PHE A 107 14.35 18.47 -32.24
N THR A 108 15.68 18.62 -32.06
CA THR A 108 16.32 18.43 -30.72
C THR A 108 17.04 19.64 -30.12
N SER A 109 17.03 20.81 -30.76
CA SER A 109 17.82 21.99 -30.35
C SER A 109 17.31 22.73 -29.11
N THR A 110 16.61 22.08 -28.19
CA THR A 110 16.12 22.72 -26.95
C THR A 110 16.45 21.93 -25.67
N VAL A 111 17.07 20.76 -25.78
CA VAL A 111 17.47 19.97 -24.60
C VAL A 111 18.98 19.78 -24.60
N CYS A 112 19.64 20.72 -23.90
CA CYS A 112 21.07 20.75 -23.58
C CYS A 112 22.03 20.87 -24.78
N ASP A 113 22.67 22.05 -24.94
CA ASP A 113 24.01 22.08 -25.53
C ASP A 113 24.89 21.11 -24.73
N LEU A 114 25.20 19.94 -25.29
CA LEU A 114 26.00 18.93 -24.60
C LEU A 114 27.39 19.51 -24.36
N SER A 115 27.89 19.38 -23.13
CA SER A 115 29.23 19.88 -22.83
C SER A 115 30.27 19.10 -23.68
N PRO A 116 31.38 19.73 -24.08
CA PRO A 116 32.43 19.06 -24.85
C PRO A 116 32.95 17.78 -24.16
N ARG A 117 32.96 17.76 -22.82
CA ARG A 117 33.34 16.60 -22.01
C ARG A 117 32.35 15.45 -22.14
N LEU A 118 31.05 15.75 -22.06
CA LEU A 118 30.02 14.74 -22.26
C LEU A 118 30.11 14.12 -23.65
N GLN A 119 30.34 14.94 -24.66
CA GLN A 119 30.50 14.47 -26.03
C GLN A 119 31.73 13.55 -26.19
N GLU A 120 32.85 13.90 -25.55
CA GLU A 120 34.04 13.04 -25.47
C GLU A 120 33.74 11.69 -24.80
N TYR A 121 33.04 11.70 -23.67
CA TYR A 121 32.69 10.46 -22.96
C TYR A 121 31.72 9.58 -23.76
N LEU A 122 30.70 10.16 -24.40
CA LEU A 122 29.75 9.41 -25.22
C LEU A 122 30.44 8.83 -26.48
N ASN A 123 31.35 9.58 -27.10
CA ASN A 123 32.16 9.08 -28.21
C ASN A 123 33.08 7.93 -27.78
N PHE A 124 33.66 8.02 -26.57
CA PHE A 124 34.44 6.91 -26.01
C PHE A 124 33.57 5.67 -25.81
N VAL A 125 32.39 5.83 -25.18
CA VAL A 125 31.44 4.73 -24.95
C VAL A 125 31.04 4.10 -26.28
N LYS A 126 30.75 4.91 -27.31
CA LYS A 126 30.45 4.41 -28.66
C LYS A 126 31.59 3.60 -29.26
N ALA A 127 32.84 4.05 -29.11
CA ALA A 127 33.99 3.35 -29.67
C ALA A 127 34.33 2.02 -28.97
N HIS A 128 34.02 1.88 -27.68
CA HIS A 128 34.48 0.76 -26.84
C HIS A 128 33.34 -0.12 -26.30
N HIS A 129 32.10 0.04 -26.80
CA HIS A 129 30.95 -0.71 -26.30
C HIS A 129 31.01 -2.23 -26.56
N GLY A 130 31.90 -2.69 -27.46
CA GLY A 130 32.11 -4.10 -27.81
C GLY A 130 33.36 -4.73 -27.19
N ASP A 131 34.10 -3.99 -26.37
CA ASP A 131 35.37 -4.44 -25.81
C ASP A 131 35.16 -5.45 -24.65
N GLU A 132 36.10 -6.39 -24.48
CA GLU A 132 36.05 -7.39 -23.41
C GLU A 132 36.34 -6.79 -22.02
N ASP A 133 37.10 -5.70 -21.95
CA ASP A 133 37.39 -4.99 -20.69
C ASP A 133 36.31 -3.94 -20.39
N ILE A 134 35.44 -4.27 -19.43
CA ILE A 134 34.27 -3.45 -19.09
C ILE A 134 34.63 -2.25 -18.21
N VAL A 135 35.80 -2.25 -17.56
CA VAL A 135 36.12 -1.28 -16.51
C VAL A 135 36.20 0.15 -17.07
N PRO A 136 36.93 0.43 -18.16
CA PRO A 136 36.98 1.76 -18.77
C PRO A 136 35.61 2.22 -19.28
N LEU A 137 34.80 1.29 -19.80
CA LEU A 137 33.45 1.57 -20.26
C LEU A 137 32.55 2.03 -19.11
N ARG A 138 32.62 1.36 -17.94
CA ARG A 138 31.84 1.73 -16.75
C ARG A 138 32.26 3.09 -16.19
N GLU A 139 33.55 3.40 -16.17
CA GLU A 139 34.06 4.70 -15.73
C GLU A 139 33.52 5.83 -16.62
N ARG A 140 33.60 5.67 -17.95
CA ARG A 140 33.14 6.70 -18.89
C ARG A 140 31.62 6.87 -18.91
N LEU A 141 30.85 5.81 -18.66
CA LEU A 141 29.41 5.91 -18.42
C LEU A 141 29.09 6.67 -17.13
N LEU A 142 29.88 6.45 -16.06
CA LEU A 142 29.73 7.19 -14.80
C LEU A 142 30.05 8.68 -14.98
N GLU A 143 31.14 9.01 -15.66
CA GLU A 143 31.54 10.40 -15.95
C GLU A 143 30.53 11.11 -16.86
N SER A 144 30.04 10.45 -17.92
CA SER A 144 28.95 10.95 -18.78
C SER A 144 27.74 11.35 -17.94
N ARG A 145 27.41 10.53 -16.94
CA ARG A 145 26.27 10.78 -16.07
C ARG A 145 26.51 11.93 -15.08
N ILE A 146 27.72 12.05 -14.54
CA ILE A 146 28.10 13.17 -13.67
C ILE A 146 27.95 14.48 -14.44
N GLU A 147 28.39 14.51 -15.68
CA GLU A 147 28.34 15.69 -16.55
C GLU A 147 26.91 16.04 -17.01
N LEU A 148 26.05 15.03 -17.23
CA LEU A 148 24.62 15.23 -17.53
C LEU A 148 23.82 15.77 -16.33
N ARG A 149 24.24 15.45 -15.11
CA ARG A 149 23.45 15.73 -13.90
C ARG A 149 23.14 17.22 -13.72
N PRO A 150 24.09 18.18 -13.83
CA PRO A 150 23.81 19.61 -13.74
C PRO A 150 22.74 20.09 -14.73
N GLY A 151 22.82 19.65 -15.99
CA GLY A 151 21.86 20.01 -17.04
C GLY A 151 20.44 19.53 -16.71
N LEU A 152 20.32 18.29 -16.22
CA LEU A 152 19.03 17.73 -15.77
C LEU A 152 18.49 18.41 -14.50
N THR A 153 19.36 18.84 -13.58
CA THR A 153 18.96 19.59 -12.38
C THR A 153 18.61 21.06 -12.64
N ASN A 154 19.04 21.64 -13.76
CA ASN A 154 18.73 23.03 -14.12
C ASN A 154 17.55 23.13 -15.10
N LEU A 155 16.87 22.02 -15.41
CA LEU A 155 15.65 22.04 -16.21
C LEU A 155 14.56 22.85 -15.48
N HIS A 156 14.24 24.01 -16.05
CA HIS A 156 13.08 24.81 -15.68
C HIS A 156 11.87 24.26 -16.43
N PHE A 157 11.10 23.42 -15.76
CA PHE A 157 9.86 22.87 -16.31
C PHE A 157 8.72 23.89 -16.24
N SER A 158 8.81 24.93 -17.06
CA SER A 158 7.74 25.92 -17.27
C SER A 158 6.53 25.28 -17.95
N ASN A 159 6.74 24.16 -18.65
CA ASN A 159 5.74 23.43 -19.41
C ASN A 159 5.57 21.98 -18.87
N PRO A 160 4.40 21.59 -18.34
CA PRO A 160 4.16 20.25 -17.78
C PRO A 160 4.45 19.05 -18.70
N PRO A 161 4.20 19.08 -20.03
CA PRO A 161 4.54 17.98 -20.93
C PRO A 161 6.03 17.60 -20.95
N GLU A 162 6.94 18.56 -20.75
CA GLU A 162 8.39 18.30 -20.77
C GLU A 162 8.81 17.43 -19.57
N ILE A 163 8.42 17.82 -18.36
CA ILE A 163 8.70 17.01 -17.17
C ILE A 163 8.01 15.66 -17.25
N MET A 164 6.81 15.60 -17.84
CA MET A 164 6.09 14.36 -18.04
C MET A 164 6.83 13.40 -18.98
N PHE A 165 7.43 13.93 -20.05
CA PHE A 165 8.27 13.17 -20.97
C PHE A 165 9.50 12.58 -20.24
N PHE A 166 10.22 13.38 -19.46
CA PHE A 166 11.38 12.89 -18.70
C PHE A 166 11.00 11.83 -17.65
N ILE A 167 9.90 12.04 -16.92
CA ILE A 167 9.39 11.02 -15.98
C ILE A 167 9.10 9.73 -16.74
N SER A 168 8.46 9.80 -17.91
CA SER A 168 8.15 8.62 -18.74
C SER A 168 9.41 7.85 -19.17
N LEU A 169 10.44 8.57 -19.60
CA LEU A 169 11.71 7.98 -20.02
C LEU A 169 12.42 7.27 -18.84
N VAL A 170 12.55 7.96 -17.70
CA VAL A 170 13.24 7.41 -16.53
C VAL A 170 12.45 6.24 -15.94
N LEU A 171 11.12 6.33 -15.92
CA LEU A 171 10.25 5.26 -15.42
C LEU A 171 10.31 4.02 -16.32
N LYS A 172 10.34 4.19 -17.65
CA LYS A 172 10.55 3.09 -18.59
C LYS A 172 11.89 2.40 -18.35
N ASN A 173 12.98 3.18 -18.24
CA ASN A 173 14.29 2.63 -17.93
C ASN A 173 14.30 1.86 -16.60
N LEU A 174 13.69 2.43 -15.56
CA LEU A 174 13.58 1.77 -14.26
C LEU A 174 12.79 0.46 -14.33
N CYS A 175 11.74 0.38 -15.15
CA CYS A 175 11.01 -0.86 -15.35
C CYS A 175 11.85 -1.92 -16.08
N LEU A 176 12.66 -1.53 -17.06
CA LEU A 176 13.53 -2.46 -17.77
C LEU A 176 14.71 -2.93 -16.92
N SER A 177 15.24 -2.08 -16.05
CA SER A 177 16.41 -2.37 -15.23
C SER A 177 16.11 -3.11 -13.93
N THR A 178 14.84 -3.45 -13.67
CA THR A 178 14.38 -3.93 -12.36
C THR A 178 13.64 -5.26 -12.43
N VAL A 179 14.04 -6.21 -11.58
CA VAL A 179 13.34 -7.50 -11.38
C VAL A 179 12.29 -7.38 -10.26
N ASN A 180 11.19 -8.13 -10.37
CA ASN A 180 10.07 -8.13 -9.41
C ASN A 180 9.46 -6.73 -9.21
N ASN A 181 9.15 -6.08 -10.33
CA ASN A 181 8.76 -4.68 -10.42
C ASN A 181 7.27 -4.48 -10.77
N GLU A 182 6.41 -5.42 -10.39
CA GLU A 182 4.98 -5.40 -10.71
C GLU A 182 4.31 -4.06 -10.36
N ASP A 183 4.59 -3.52 -9.16
CA ASP A 183 4.08 -2.22 -8.72
C ASP A 183 4.52 -1.05 -9.62
N LEU A 184 5.79 -1.07 -10.07
CA LEU A 184 6.32 -0.09 -11.03
C LEU A 184 5.66 -0.24 -12.41
N ILE A 185 5.39 -1.46 -12.86
CA ILE A 185 4.71 -1.71 -14.13
C ILE A 185 3.29 -1.14 -14.08
N TYR A 186 2.55 -1.35 -12.99
CA TYR A 186 1.20 -0.76 -12.85
C TYR A 186 1.25 0.76 -12.80
N CYS A 187 2.17 1.34 -12.02
CA CYS A 187 2.38 2.79 -12.02
C CYS A 187 2.73 3.32 -13.41
N THR A 188 3.51 2.57 -14.19
CA THR A 188 3.90 2.94 -15.56
C THR A 188 2.72 2.92 -16.52
N LYS A 189 1.85 1.90 -16.45
CA LYS A 189 0.61 1.87 -17.24
C LYS A 189 -0.30 3.05 -16.89
N ASP A 190 -0.51 3.31 -15.60
CA ASP A 190 -1.28 4.46 -15.13
C ASP A 190 -0.67 5.78 -15.61
N TRP A 191 0.66 5.90 -15.57
CA TRP A 191 1.40 7.08 -15.99
C TRP A 191 1.27 7.35 -17.50
N TYR A 192 1.46 6.35 -18.37
CA TYR A 192 1.29 6.54 -19.82
C TYR A 192 -0.15 6.98 -20.16
N ARG A 193 -1.14 6.36 -19.51
CA ARG A 193 -2.54 6.75 -19.69
C ARG A 193 -2.80 8.20 -19.27
N ILE A 194 -2.27 8.65 -18.13
CA ILE A 194 -2.50 10.03 -17.66
C ILE A 194 -1.77 11.06 -18.53
N CYS A 195 -0.65 10.68 -19.15
CA CYS A 195 0.05 11.48 -20.15
C CYS A 195 -0.79 11.69 -21.42
N GLU A 196 -1.45 10.64 -21.92
CA GLU A 196 -2.36 10.75 -23.09
C GLU A 196 -3.58 11.63 -22.81
N LEU A 197 -4.05 11.63 -21.56
CA LEU A 197 -5.20 12.41 -21.10
C LEU A 197 -4.85 13.84 -20.65
N TYR A 198 -3.62 14.31 -20.90
CA TYR A 198 -3.15 15.61 -20.44
C TYR A 198 -4.10 16.75 -20.86
N LYS A 199 -4.57 17.50 -19.87
CA LYS A 199 -5.33 18.74 -20.05
C LYS A 199 -4.77 19.81 -19.13
N PRO A 200 -4.33 20.97 -19.64
CA PRO A 200 -3.80 22.04 -18.80
C PRO A 200 -4.86 22.54 -17.82
N ASN A 201 -4.44 22.84 -16.59
CA ASN A 201 -5.28 23.37 -15.49
C ASN A 201 -6.52 22.53 -15.14
N HIS A 202 -6.50 21.21 -15.41
CA HIS A 202 -7.60 20.32 -15.08
C HIS A 202 -7.39 19.66 -13.70
N GLY A 203 -8.14 20.10 -12.68
CA GLY A 203 -7.93 19.68 -11.29
C GLY A 203 -8.02 18.16 -11.06
N GLN A 204 -8.99 17.49 -11.68
CA GLN A 204 -9.13 16.02 -11.56
C GLN A 204 -7.95 15.26 -12.19
N TRP A 205 -7.40 15.78 -13.30
CA TRP A 205 -6.23 15.19 -13.94
C TRP A 205 -5.00 15.35 -13.03
N ALA A 206 -4.87 16.51 -12.38
CA ALA A 206 -3.78 16.78 -11.46
C ALA A 206 -3.85 15.91 -10.19
N LEU A 207 -5.06 15.68 -9.65
CA LEU A 207 -5.28 14.77 -8.51
C LEU A 207 -4.90 13.32 -8.84
N GLN A 208 -5.31 12.83 -10.01
CA GLN A 208 -4.98 11.48 -10.47
C GLN A 208 -3.48 11.33 -10.75
N SER A 209 -2.88 12.32 -11.41
CA SER A 209 -1.42 12.37 -11.65
C SER A 209 -0.66 12.34 -10.34
N LYS A 210 -1.10 13.12 -9.34
CA LYS A 210 -0.48 13.13 -8.02
C LYS A 210 -0.57 11.78 -7.32
N ALA A 211 -1.71 11.09 -7.39
CA ALA A 211 -1.84 9.76 -6.79
C ALA A 211 -0.84 8.75 -7.38
N ILE A 212 -0.59 8.82 -8.70
CA ILE A 212 0.42 8.00 -9.38
C ILE A 212 1.82 8.36 -8.88
N LEU A 213 2.14 9.66 -8.77
CA LEU A 213 3.45 10.10 -8.26
C LEU A 213 3.68 9.69 -6.80
N ASP A 214 2.67 9.81 -5.94
CA ASP A 214 2.74 9.38 -4.55
C ASP A 214 3.04 7.87 -4.48
N ARG A 215 2.35 7.06 -5.31
CA ARG A 215 2.59 5.62 -5.39
C ARG A 215 4.00 5.31 -5.90
N LEU A 216 4.49 6.04 -6.90
CA LEU A 216 5.87 5.92 -7.38
C LEU A 216 6.88 6.23 -6.28
N GLN A 217 6.67 7.28 -5.47
CA GLN A 217 7.55 7.57 -4.33
C GLN A 217 7.57 6.43 -3.31
N LEU A 218 6.42 5.81 -3.03
CA LEU A 218 6.35 4.64 -2.15
C LEU A 218 7.12 3.45 -2.72
N ALA A 219 6.97 3.17 -4.03
CA ALA A 219 7.71 2.13 -4.72
C ALA A 219 9.22 2.39 -4.67
N LEU A 220 9.66 3.64 -4.90
CA LEU A 220 11.06 4.03 -4.80
C LEU A 220 11.62 3.89 -3.37
N ALA A 221 10.82 4.23 -2.36
CA ALA A 221 11.22 4.11 -0.96
C ALA A 221 11.39 2.64 -0.52
N ASP A 222 10.45 1.76 -0.90
CA ASP A 222 10.55 0.33 -0.60
C ASP A 222 11.77 -0.31 -1.29
N ARG A 223 12.07 0.13 -2.51
CA ARG A 223 13.26 -0.31 -3.25
C ARG A 223 14.56 0.15 -2.61
N SER A 224 14.64 1.42 -2.22
CA SER A 224 15.78 1.95 -1.48
C SER A 224 16.07 1.10 -0.22
N LYS A 225 15.01 0.76 0.53
CA LYS A 225 15.08 -0.14 1.69
C LYS A 225 15.54 -1.55 1.31
N CYS A 226 15.09 -2.09 0.17
CA CYS A 226 15.51 -3.39 -0.35
C CYS A 226 17.00 -3.42 -0.70
N TYR A 227 17.50 -2.39 -1.40
CA TYR A 227 18.93 -2.25 -1.70
C TYR A 227 19.77 -2.16 -0.44
N GLN A 228 19.36 -1.33 0.52
CA GLN A 228 20.05 -1.21 1.80
C GLN A 228 20.10 -2.55 2.54
N LYS A 229 18.99 -3.31 2.55
CA LYS A 229 18.94 -4.62 3.22
C LYS A 229 19.79 -5.69 2.53
N LYS A 230 19.88 -5.67 1.19
CA LYS A 230 20.57 -6.69 0.40
C LYS A 230 22.07 -6.41 0.19
N ILE A 231 22.43 -5.16 -0.07
CA ILE A 231 23.80 -4.77 -0.48
C ILE A 231 24.66 -4.33 0.71
N GLN A 232 24.09 -3.54 1.63
CA GLN A 232 24.86 -2.95 2.73
C GLN A 232 25.58 -3.98 3.63
N PRO A 233 25.01 -5.17 3.94
CA PRO A 233 25.72 -6.19 4.71
C PRO A 233 27.00 -6.67 4.03
N SER A 234 26.95 -6.91 2.71
CA SER A 234 28.12 -7.34 1.92
C SER A 234 29.16 -6.22 1.81
N ALA A 235 28.73 -4.97 1.63
CA ALA A 235 29.62 -3.81 1.63
C ALA A 235 30.36 -3.65 2.96
N LYS A 236 29.66 -3.83 4.09
CA LYS A 236 30.27 -3.81 5.43
C LYS A 236 31.26 -4.95 5.62
N TYR A 237 30.90 -6.16 5.22
CA TYR A 237 31.77 -7.33 5.36
C TYR A 237 33.06 -7.18 4.55
N LEU A 238 32.96 -6.89 3.26
CA LEU A 238 34.13 -6.76 2.38
C LEU A 238 34.95 -5.51 2.69
N GLY A 239 34.30 -4.38 2.94
CA GLY A 239 34.98 -3.13 3.26
C GLY A 239 35.84 -3.23 4.51
N ASN A 240 35.36 -3.90 5.55
CA ASN A 240 36.13 -4.13 6.78
C ASN A 240 37.34 -5.05 6.54
N LEU A 241 37.19 -6.10 5.73
CA LEU A 241 38.30 -7.02 5.40
C LEU A 241 39.38 -6.37 4.54
N LEU A 242 38.97 -5.49 3.63
CA LEU A 242 39.86 -4.79 2.70
C LEU A 242 40.48 -3.51 3.30
N GLY A 243 40.16 -3.16 4.55
CA GLY A 243 40.67 -1.95 5.20
C GLY A 243 40.14 -0.64 4.60
N VAL A 244 38.95 -0.66 3.99
CA VAL A 244 38.32 0.54 3.41
C VAL A 244 37.86 1.50 4.51
N GLN A 245 37.93 2.80 4.25
CA GLN A 245 37.50 3.82 5.21
C GLN A 245 36.02 3.64 5.60
N LYS A 246 35.73 3.70 6.92
CA LYS A 246 34.39 3.49 7.47
C LYS A 246 33.29 4.36 6.85
N SER A 247 33.60 5.62 6.54
CA SER A 247 32.65 6.54 5.87
C SER A 247 32.20 6.01 4.52
N ALA A 248 33.12 5.52 3.68
CA ALA A 248 32.82 4.95 2.38
C ALA A 248 32.03 3.64 2.49
N ILE A 249 32.27 2.86 3.55
CA ILE A 249 31.50 1.64 3.84
C ILE A 249 30.06 2.01 4.22
N ASP A 250 29.88 2.92 5.17
CA ASP A 250 28.57 3.25 5.75
C ASP A 250 27.62 3.90 4.73
N THR A 251 28.15 4.65 3.76
CA THR A 251 27.34 5.28 2.69
C THR A 251 27.23 4.47 1.41
N PHE A 252 27.91 3.32 1.28
CA PHE A 252 28.01 2.58 0.01
C PHE A 252 26.67 2.33 -0.68
N SER A 253 25.67 1.78 0.04
CA SER A 253 24.36 1.51 -0.59
C SER A 253 23.62 2.80 -0.93
N GLU A 254 23.80 3.85 -0.13
CA GLU A 254 23.21 5.17 -0.42
C GLU A 254 23.79 5.77 -1.70
N GLU A 255 25.11 5.67 -1.89
CA GLU A 255 25.79 6.10 -3.11
C GLU A 255 25.31 5.31 -4.33
N GLN A 256 25.12 3.99 -4.20
CA GLN A 256 24.56 3.15 -5.27
C GLN A 256 23.13 3.56 -5.64
N ILE A 257 22.29 3.87 -4.65
CA ILE A 257 20.92 4.36 -4.87
C ILE A 257 20.94 5.76 -5.50
N ARG A 258 21.84 6.64 -5.06
CA ARG A 258 22.03 8.00 -5.62
C ARG A 258 22.52 7.95 -7.06
N ALA A 259 23.35 6.96 -7.35
CA ALA A 259 23.76 6.56 -8.69
C ALA A 259 22.72 5.66 -9.39
N GLY A 260 21.46 5.60 -8.95
CA GLY A 260 20.37 4.89 -9.62
C GLY A 260 19.44 5.82 -10.42
N SER A 261 18.71 5.29 -11.40
CA SER A 261 17.61 6.03 -12.06
C SER A 261 16.50 6.45 -11.09
N GLU A 262 16.40 5.74 -9.97
CA GLU A 262 15.50 5.99 -8.83
C GLU A 262 15.63 7.41 -8.27
N THR A 263 16.87 7.89 -8.13
CA THR A 263 17.14 9.24 -7.59
C THR A 263 16.76 10.33 -8.59
N ILE A 264 16.95 10.08 -9.88
CA ILE A 264 16.52 10.99 -10.95
C ILE A 264 14.99 11.06 -10.97
N LEU A 265 14.32 9.91 -10.92
CA LEU A 265 12.86 9.84 -10.87
C LEU A 265 12.31 10.56 -9.64
N SER A 266 12.86 10.31 -8.45
CA SER A 266 12.48 11.01 -7.21
C SER A 266 12.64 12.54 -7.34
N THR A 267 13.74 13.00 -7.94
CA THR A 267 13.98 14.42 -8.18
C THR A 267 12.95 15.03 -9.13
N LEU A 268 12.63 14.34 -10.23
CA LEU A 268 11.60 14.79 -11.18
C LEU A 268 10.21 14.82 -10.52
N ILE A 269 9.87 13.82 -9.72
CA ILE A 269 8.61 13.79 -8.97
C ILE A 269 8.53 15.00 -8.02
N ASN A 270 9.57 15.26 -7.23
CA ASN A 270 9.58 16.38 -6.28
C ASN A 270 9.49 17.75 -6.97
N ARG A 271 9.96 17.86 -8.21
CA ARG A 271 9.78 19.07 -9.04
C ARG A 271 8.37 19.18 -9.63
N PHE A 272 7.75 18.06 -9.94
CA PHE A 272 6.41 18.06 -10.53
C PHE A 272 5.30 18.25 -9.48
N ASP A 273 5.52 17.76 -8.26
CA ASP A 273 4.52 17.79 -7.19
C ASP A 273 3.96 19.21 -6.90
N PRO A 274 4.76 20.29 -6.79
CA PRO A 274 4.24 21.64 -6.61
C PRO A 274 3.31 22.11 -7.75
N ILE A 275 3.60 21.71 -8.99
CA ILE A 275 2.79 22.04 -10.17
C ILE A 275 1.44 21.33 -10.08
N LEU A 276 1.46 20.03 -9.73
CA LEU A 276 0.25 19.24 -9.57
C LEU A 276 -0.60 19.72 -8.37
N ARG A 277 0.03 20.02 -7.24
CA ARG A 277 -0.69 20.53 -6.04
C ARG A 277 -1.38 21.85 -6.33
N LYS A 278 -0.72 22.77 -7.04
CA LYS A 278 -1.32 24.02 -7.49
C LYS A 278 -2.50 23.79 -8.44
N ALA A 279 -2.33 22.92 -9.44
CA ALA A 279 -3.40 22.59 -10.40
C ALA A 279 -4.60 21.87 -9.76
N ALA A 280 -4.36 21.08 -8.72
CA ALA A 280 -5.38 20.35 -7.96
C ALA A 280 -6.00 21.17 -6.80
N ASN A 281 -5.57 22.42 -6.60
CA ASN A 281 -5.97 23.26 -5.46
C ASN A 281 -5.77 22.56 -4.09
N LEU A 282 -4.68 21.81 -3.95
CA LEU A 282 -4.32 21.14 -2.70
C LEU A 282 -3.57 22.11 -1.78
N GLY A 283 -3.98 22.23 -0.52
CA GLY A 283 -3.31 23.06 0.48
C GLY A 283 -1.87 22.61 0.76
N SER A 284 -1.04 23.51 1.30
CA SER A 284 0.40 23.30 1.56
C SER A 284 0.70 22.19 2.57
N TRP A 285 -0.26 21.84 3.41
CA TRP A 285 -0.11 20.89 4.51
C TRP A 285 -0.85 19.59 4.22
N GLN A 286 -0.19 18.47 4.51
CA GLN A 286 -0.79 17.15 4.60
C GLN A 286 -0.99 16.88 6.10
N VAL A 287 -2.23 16.62 6.52
CA VAL A 287 -2.54 16.38 7.93
C VAL A 287 -1.95 15.03 8.34
N ILE A 288 -1.00 15.07 9.28
CA ILE A 288 -0.34 13.92 9.88
C ILE A 288 -0.56 14.08 11.40
N SER A 289 -1.37 13.20 12.00
CA SER A 289 -1.54 12.95 13.44
C SER A 289 -2.73 13.62 14.19
N PRO A 290 -3.43 12.87 15.10
CA PRO A 290 -4.64 13.29 15.84
C PRO A 290 -4.39 13.98 17.21
N PRO A 291 -5.43 14.60 17.82
CA PRO A 291 -5.31 15.41 19.04
C PRO A 291 -5.17 14.63 20.36
N THR A 292 -4.53 15.25 21.36
CA THR A 292 -4.08 14.66 22.65
C THR A 292 -4.55 15.51 23.85
N ILE A 293 -4.83 14.91 25.01
CA ILE A 293 -5.06 15.63 26.28
C ILE A 293 -3.91 15.30 27.23
N LEU A 294 -3.25 16.31 27.80
CA LEU A 294 -2.12 16.13 28.69
C LEU A 294 -2.53 16.21 30.16
N ILE A 295 -2.21 15.17 30.93
CA ILE A 295 -2.36 15.19 32.39
C ILE A 295 -0.97 15.33 33.00
N ALA A 296 -0.62 16.55 33.41
CA ALA A 296 0.72 16.86 33.92
C ALA A 296 0.75 16.84 35.45
N THR A 297 1.67 16.07 36.03
CA THR A 297 1.95 16.03 37.48
C THR A 297 2.40 17.36 38.03
N ARG A 298 3.27 18.04 37.27
CA ARG A 298 3.77 19.37 37.55
C ARG A 298 3.94 20.10 36.25
N VAL A 299 3.77 21.42 36.28
CA VAL A 299 4.11 22.27 35.14
C VAL A 299 4.92 23.44 35.69
N THR A 300 6.08 23.71 35.09
CA THR A 300 7.03 24.71 35.63
C THR A 300 6.81 26.10 35.03
N GLY A 301 6.01 26.19 33.97
CA GLY A 301 5.66 27.45 33.32
C GLY A 301 6.60 27.83 32.19
N GLU A 302 7.63 27.06 31.88
CA GLU A 302 8.55 27.31 30.74
C GLU A 302 8.29 26.35 29.56
N GLU A 303 7.34 25.42 29.72
CA GLU A 303 7.04 24.41 28.71
C GLU A 303 6.17 24.95 27.55
N GLU A 304 6.42 24.45 26.35
CA GLU A 304 5.52 24.61 25.20
C GLU A 304 4.52 23.45 25.15
N ILE A 305 3.27 23.76 24.77
CA ILE A 305 2.20 22.77 24.62
C ILE A 305 2.40 22.10 23.25
N PRO A 306 2.64 20.77 23.17
CA PRO A 306 2.84 20.08 21.90
C PRO A 306 1.67 20.25 20.93
N ASP A 307 1.98 20.32 19.64
CA ASP A 307 0.98 20.40 18.58
C ASP A 307 0.01 19.21 18.64
N GLY A 308 -1.29 19.50 18.56
CA GLY A 308 -2.37 18.51 18.71
C GLY A 308 -2.92 18.40 20.12
N VAL A 309 -2.31 19.03 21.14
CA VAL A 309 -2.88 18.99 22.49
C VAL A 309 -4.09 19.93 22.61
N VAL A 310 -5.23 19.40 23.04
CA VAL A 310 -6.51 20.15 23.13
C VAL A 310 -6.93 20.47 24.56
N ALA A 311 -6.38 19.78 25.56
CA ALA A 311 -6.58 20.11 26.98
C ALA A 311 -5.37 19.73 27.86
N VAL A 312 -5.18 20.47 28.96
CA VAL A 312 -4.17 20.23 30.00
C VAL A 312 -4.84 20.18 31.37
N LEU A 313 -4.67 19.07 32.09
CA LEU A 313 -5.15 18.85 33.46
C LEU A 313 -3.96 18.73 34.39
N THR A 314 -3.90 19.56 35.43
CA THR A 314 -2.77 19.56 36.36
C THR A 314 -3.22 19.95 37.77
N PRO A 315 -2.55 19.47 38.84
CA PRO A 315 -2.79 19.97 40.19
C PRO A 315 -2.11 21.32 40.45
N ASP A 316 -1.15 21.72 39.61
CA ASP A 316 -0.40 22.97 39.78
C ASP A 316 -1.12 24.16 39.14
N THR A 317 -0.90 25.36 39.67
CA THR A 317 -1.38 26.63 39.09
C THR A 317 -0.24 27.53 38.60
N PRO A 318 0.50 27.21 37.52
CA PRO A 318 1.48 28.14 36.96
C PRO A 318 0.92 28.89 35.74
N ASP A 319 1.68 29.86 35.22
CA ASP A 319 1.35 30.77 34.10
C ASP A 319 1.07 30.11 32.74
N VAL A 320 1.00 28.78 32.70
CA VAL A 320 0.63 27.95 31.56
C VAL A 320 -0.81 28.24 31.11
N SER A 321 -1.67 28.74 32.01
CA SER A 321 -3.05 29.13 31.71
C SER A 321 -3.15 30.23 30.64
N ILE A 322 -2.18 31.16 30.59
CA ILE A 322 -2.13 32.22 29.58
C ILE A 322 -1.76 31.63 28.21
N ARG A 323 -0.80 30.71 28.17
CA ARG A 323 -0.37 30.00 26.95
C ARG A 323 -1.44 29.04 26.44
N ALA A 324 -2.10 28.28 27.32
CA ALA A 324 -3.21 27.41 26.98
C ALA A 324 -4.38 28.24 26.41
N ARG A 325 -4.69 29.40 26.99
CA ARG A 325 -5.70 30.33 26.46
C ARG A 325 -5.34 30.87 25.08
N ASN A 326 -4.09 31.29 24.87
CA ASN A 326 -3.62 31.79 23.57
C ASN A 326 -3.66 30.71 22.48
N ASN A 327 -3.40 29.46 22.85
CA ASN A 327 -3.47 28.30 21.96
C ASN A 327 -4.86 27.62 21.91
N LYS A 328 -5.88 28.20 22.55
CA LYS A 328 -7.26 27.64 22.66
C LYS A 328 -7.34 26.21 23.24
N VAL A 329 -6.44 25.89 24.15
CA VAL A 329 -6.34 24.61 24.88
C VAL A 329 -7.08 24.74 26.21
N CYS A 330 -7.95 23.78 26.54
CA CYS A 330 -8.70 23.78 27.81
C CYS A 330 -7.73 23.50 28.97
N PHE A 331 -7.64 24.40 29.96
CA PHE A 331 -6.79 24.23 31.14
C PHE A 331 -7.65 24.11 32.39
N ALA A 332 -7.51 23.01 33.13
CA ALA A 332 -8.30 22.76 34.33
C ALA A 332 -7.41 22.27 35.49
N THR A 333 -7.63 22.88 36.65
CA THR A 333 -6.90 22.53 37.87
C THR A 333 -7.72 21.61 38.76
N CYS A 334 -7.14 20.49 39.17
CA CYS A 334 -7.76 19.55 40.10
C CYS A 334 -6.93 19.51 41.39
N PHE A 335 -7.45 20.14 42.44
CA PHE A 335 -6.76 20.27 43.73
C PHE A 335 -6.92 19.06 44.64
N ASP A 336 -7.84 18.14 44.34
CA ASP A 336 -8.04 16.91 45.11
C ASP A 336 -7.06 15.82 44.62
N PRO A 337 -6.04 15.45 45.42
CA PRO A 337 -5.05 14.47 45.03
C PRO A 337 -5.63 13.07 44.89
N ASN A 338 -6.76 12.75 45.53
CA ASN A 338 -7.43 11.46 45.37
C ASN A 338 -8.21 11.41 44.06
N ILE A 339 -8.83 12.49 43.62
CA ILE A 339 -9.51 12.57 42.31
C ILE A 339 -8.48 12.53 41.18
N LEU A 340 -7.37 13.28 41.30
CA LEU A 340 -6.28 13.24 40.32
C LEU A 340 -5.63 11.84 40.26
N ARG A 341 -5.45 11.19 41.42
CA ARG A 341 -4.97 9.81 41.52
C ARG A 341 -5.98 8.82 40.95
N ASP A 342 -7.27 9.00 41.21
CA ASP A 342 -8.33 8.14 40.70
C ASP A 342 -8.50 8.29 39.19
N LEU A 343 -8.41 9.52 38.65
CA LEU A 343 -8.41 9.78 37.19
C LEU A 343 -7.17 9.17 36.53
N ARG A 344 -6.00 9.23 37.19
CA ARG A 344 -4.80 8.49 36.75
C ARG A 344 -4.98 6.98 36.83
N LEU A 345 -5.60 6.46 37.87
CA LEU A 345 -5.88 5.03 38.03
C LEU A 345 -6.97 4.51 37.06
N LYS A 346 -7.62 5.43 36.33
CA LYS A 346 -8.65 5.20 35.32
C LYS A 346 -8.17 5.54 33.91
N GLU A 347 -6.88 5.85 33.72
CA GLU A 347 -6.25 5.99 32.41
C GLU A 347 -6.54 4.74 31.55
N GLY A 348 -7.19 4.95 30.41
CA GLY A 348 -7.64 3.87 29.51
C GLY A 348 -8.91 3.10 29.94
N ARG A 349 -9.70 3.57 30.92
CA ARG A 349 -10.99 2.96 31.31
C ARG A 349 -12.18 3.91 31.11
N PRO A 350 -13.30 3.46 30.53
CA PRO A 350 -14.51 4.28 30.51
C PRO A 350 -15.26 4.24 31.85
N MET A 351 -15.79 5.39 32.29
CA MET A 351 -16.70 5.50 33.43
C MET A 351 -17.98 6.26 33.01
N PRO A 352 -19.18 5.78 33.40
CA PRO A 352 -20.36 6.62 33.34
C PRO A 352 -20.26 7.67 34.45
N ILE A 353 -20.15 8.94 34.05
CA ILE A 353 -20.06 10.10 34.94
C ILE A 353 -21.27 10.98 34.64
N GLN A 354 -22.17 11.10 35.61
CA GLN A 354 -23.29 12.02 35.48
C GLN A 354 -22.97 13.32 36.23
N VAL A 355 -22.66 14.39 35.50
CA VAL A 355 -22.36 15.71 36.08
C VAL A 355 -23.65 16.42 36.45
N LYS A 356 -23.81 16.73 37.73
CA LYS A 356 -24.80 17.71 38.23
C LYS A 356 -24.09 19.01 38.57
N SER A 357 -24.85 20.09 38.74
CA SER A 357 -24.33 21.45 39.01
C SER A 357 -23.28 21.56 40.12
N THR A 358 -23.16 20.55 41.00
CA THR A 358 -22.14 20.50 42.05
C THR A 358 -21.42 19.15 42.24
N ASN A 359 -21.74 18.03 41.55
CA ASN A 359 -21.17 16.68 41.83
C ASN A 359 -21.32 15.62 40.70
N ILE A 360 -20.66 14.44 40.84
CA ILE A 360 -20.60 13.29 39.87
C ILE A 360 -21.00 11.92 40.52
N ILE A 361 -21.74 11.02 39.81
CA ILE A 361 -22.22 9.68 40.30
C ILE A 361 -21.89 8.50 39.32
N ILE A 362 -21.68 7.26 39.83
CA ILE A 362 -21.27 6.00 39.11
C ILE A 362 -22.05 4.72 39.62
N SER A 363 -22.39 3.69 38.78
CA SER A 363 -23.17 2.45 39.16
C SER A 363 -22.89 1.13 38.36
N ASP A 364 -23.26 -0.08 38.89
CA ASP A 364 -23.12 -1.47 38.32
C ASP A 364 -24.44 -2.34 38.38
N SER A 365 -24.70 -3.32 37.48
CA SER A 365 -25.89 -4.24 37.48
C SER A 365 -25.62 -5.73 37.13
N SER A 366 -26.55 -6.65 37.53
CA SER A 366 -26.36 -8.11 37.71
C SER A 366 -27.36 -9.03 36.98
N SER A 367 -26.88 -9.99 36.16
CA SER A 367 -27.58 -11.23 35.73
C SER A 367 -26.59 -12.31 35.22
N SER A 368 -27.01 -13.59 35.06
CA SER A 368 -26.11 -14.71 34.68
C SER A 368 -25.84 -14.79 33.16
N PRO A 369 -24.61 -15.06 32.66
CA PRO A 369 -24.28 -14.86 31.24
C PRO A 369 -24.53 -16.08 30.32
N LEU A 370 -25.08 -15.85 29.13
CA LEU A 370 -25.17 -16.79 27.98
C LEU A 370 -23.83 -16.86 27.21
N TYR A 371 -23.63 -17.86 26.33
CA TYR A 371 -22.43 -17.98 25.48
C TYR A 371 -22.64 -17.52 24.03
N ALA A 372 -23.88 -17.58 23.50
CA ALA A 372 -24.20 -17.09 22.17
C ALA A 372 -25.67 -16.64 22.08
N ILE A 373 -25.92 -15.55 21.36
CA ILE A 373 -27.29 -15.03 21.14
C ILE A 373 -27.54 -14.68 19.67
N SER A 374 -28.79 -14.84 19.24
CA SER A 374 -29.25 -14.47 17.89
C SER A 374 -29.53 -12.97 17.78
N VAL A 375 -29.56 -12.42 16.56
CA VAL A 375 -29.84 -10.98 16.33
C VAL A 375 -31.19 -10.56 16.92
N GLU A 376 -32.17 -11.46 16.89
CA GLU A 376 -33.51 -11.24 17.43
C GLU A 376 -33.46 -10.96 18.95
N GLU A 377 -32.48 -11.51 19.65
CA GLU A 377 -32.29 -11.42 21.11
C GLU A 377 -31.36 -10.28 21.56
N PHE A 378 -30.73 -9.53 20.62
CA PHE A 378 -29.81 -8.45 20.99
C PHE A 378 -30.48 -7.35 21.82
N THR A 379 -29.85 -7.00 22.94
CA THR A 379 -30.18 -5.85 23.80
C THR A 379 -28.90 -5.12 24.19
N SER A 380 -28.99 -3.82 24.53
CA SER A 380 -27.84 -3.00 24.94
C SER A 380 -27.15 -3.48 26.22
N GLU A 381 -27.82 -4.34 26.99
CA GLU A 381 -27.27 -4.97 28.20
C GLU A 381 -26.44 -6.22 27.90
N MET A 382 -26.69 -6.87 26.76
CA MET A 382 -26.09 -8.16 26.40
C MET A 382 -25.01 -8.03 25.32
N VAL A 383 -25.11 -7.04 24.45
CA VAL A 383 -24.26 -6.83 23.28
C VAL A 383 -23.92 -5.37 23.06
N GLY A 384 -22.87 -5.14 22.28
CA GLY A 384 -22.37 -3.84 21.88
C GLY A 384 -23.40 -2.98 21.18
N ALA A 385 -23.20 -1.67 21.24
CA ALA A 385 -23.97 -0.73 20.44
C ALA A 385 -23.77 -0.96 18.93
N LYS A 386 -22.62 -1.47 18.47
CA LYS A 386 -22.44 -2.00 17.10
C LYS A 386 -23.49 -3.03 16.69
N SER A 387 -23.63 -4.12 17.45
CA SER A 387 -24.64 -5.16 17.19
C SER A 387 -26.06 -4.60 17.26
N CYS A 388 -26.34 -3.72 18.23
CA CYS A 388 -27.64 -3.07 18.37
C CYS A 388 -27.98 -2.15 17.18
N ASN A 389 -26.99 -1.41 16.67
CA ASN A 389 -27.11 -0.55 15.50
C ASN A 389 -27.41 -1.39 14.25
N MET A 390 -26.72 -2.51 14.08
CA MET A 390 -26.98 -3.41 12.95
C MET A 390 -28.38 -4.05 13.01
N LYS A 391 -28.89 -4.35 14.22
CA LYS A 391 -30.29 -4.78 14.42
C LYS A 391 -31.30 -3.70 14.02
N LEU A 392 -31.03 -2.43 14.32
CA LEU A 392 -31.92 -1.32 13.96
C LEU A 392 -32.08 -1.21 12.43
N LEU A 393 -30.99 -1.36 11.68
CA LEU A 393 -30.99 -1.28 10.22
C LEU A 393 -31.73 -2.45 9.56
N ARG A 394 -31.75 -3.63 10.20
CA ARG A 394 -32.34 -4.85 9.66
C ARG A 394 -33.85 -4.68 9.45
N GLY A 395 -34.29 -4.82 8.20
CA GLY A 395 -35.69 -4.66 7.81
C GLY A 395 -36.18 -3.21 7.67
N ARG A 396 -35.30 -2.21 7.90
CA ARG A 396 -35.62 -0.78 7.75
C ARG A 396 -34.91 -0.11 6.57
N VAL A 397 -33.81 -0.70 6.09
CA VAL A 397 -33.09 -0.23 4.90
C VAL A 397 -33.70 -0.80 3.61
N PRO A 398 -33.60 -0.08 2.47
CA PRO A 398 -33.99 -0.59 1.15
C PRO A 398 -33.30 -1.89 0.78
N ALA A 399 -33.96 -2.74 -0.03
CA ALA A 399 -33.47 -4.09 -0.36
C ALA A 399 -32.10 -4.15 -1.06
N TRP A 400 -31.64 -3.05 -1.65
CA TRP A 400 -30.33 -2.95 -2.29
C TRP A 400 -29.17 -2.66 -1.32
N ILE A 401 -29.49 -2.23 -0.08
CA ILE A 401 -28.57 -2.17 1.06
C ILE A 401 -28.69 -3.50 1.80
N LYS A 402 -27.60 -4.25 1.86
CA LYS A 402 -27.55 -5.57 2.49
C LYS A 402 -26.95 -5.44 3.89
N ILE A 403 -27.63 -6.04 4.87
CA ILE A 403 -27.10 -6.23 6.21
C ILE A 403 -26.68 -7.70 6.33
N PRO A 404 -25.43 -8.02 6.69
CA PRO A 404 -24.97 -9.40 6.83
C PRO A 404 -25.71 -10.12 7.96
N MET A 405 -25.84 -11.44 7.85
CA MET A 405 -26.33 -12.26 8.96
C MET A 405 -25.30 -12.24 10.11
N SER A 406 -25.76 -12.24 11.35
CA SER A 406 -24.88 -12.10 12.52
C SER A 406 -25.34 -12.97 13.68
N VAL A 407 -24.39 -13.36 14.52
CA VAL A 407 -24.57 -14.00 15.82
C VAL A 407 -23.56 -13.34 16.75
N ALA A 408 -23.95 -13.03 17.98
CA ALA A 408 -23.07 -12.37 18.93
C ALA A 408 -22.68 -13.31 20.08
N ILE A 409 -21.43 -13.17 20.53
CA ILE A 409 -20.99 -13.67 21.83
C ILE A 409 -21.21 -12.54 22.82
N PRO A 410 -22.16 -12.67 23.77
CA PRO A 410 -22.58 -11.55 24.62
C PRO A 410 -21.50 -11.14 25.62
N PHE A 411 -21.71 -9.98 26.25
CA PHE A 411 -20.88 -9.55 27.37
C PHE A 411 -20.77 -10.62 28.45
N ARG A 412 -19.61 -10.65 29.11
CA ARG A 412 -19.29 -11.60 30.20
C ARG A 412 -19.08 -13.04 29.75
N ALA A 413 -19.26 -13.37 28.46
CA ALA A 413 -18.91 -14.68 27.92
C ALA A 413 -17.40 -14.95 28.00
N PHE A 414 -16.54 -13.95 27.78
CA PHE A 414 -15.08 -14.08 27.97
C PHE A 414 -14.73 -14.45 29.41
N GLU A 415 -15.23 -13.67 30.38
CA GLU A 415 -15.00 -13.92 31.80
C GLU A 415 -15.55 -15.30 32.20
N LYS A 416 -16.71 -15.69 31.69
CA LYS A 416 -17.30 -17.02 31.91
C LYS A 416 -16.42 -18.14 31.36
N VAL A 417 -15.83 -17.97 30.17
CA VAL A 417 -14.92 -18.94 29.53
C VAL A 417 -13.60 -19.03 30.28
N LEU A 418 -13.05 -17.88 30.71
CA LEU A 418 -11.79 -17.79 31.43
C LEU A 418 -11.89 -18.47 32.81
N LEU A 419 -13.06 -18.37 33.46
CA LEU A 419 -13.33 -18.97 34.78
C LEU A 419 -13.67 -20.47 34.74
N GLN A 420 -13.83 -21.09 33.57
CA GLN A 420 -14.03 -22.54 33.48
C GLN A 420 -12.77 -23.31 33.89
N ASP A 421 -12.94 -24.51 34.45
CA ASP A 421 -11.83 -25.34 34.92
C ASP A 421 -10.78 -25.60 33.83
N VAL A 422 -11.22 -25.72 32.57
CA VAL A 422 -10.35 -25.93 31.40
C VAL A 422 -9.36 -24.78 31.12
N ASN A 423 -9.57 -23.60 31.71
CA ASN A 423 -8.76 -22.39 31.52
C ASN A 423 -8.21 -21.81 32.84
N LYS A 424 -8.34 -22.53 33.97
CA LYS A 424 -7.98 -22.03 35.31
C LYS A 424 -6.51 -21.56 35.44
N ASP A 425 -5.59 -22.26 34.78
CA ASP A 425 -4.17 -21.89 34.75
C ASP A 425 -3.92 -20.59 33.98
N ILE A 426 -4.65 -20.39 32.88
CA ILE A 426 -4.59 -19.18 32.06
C ILE A 426 -5.21 -18.01 32.83
N ALA A 427 -6.34 -18.21 33.48
CA ALA A 427 -6.97 -17.21 34.35
C ALA A 427 -5.99 -16.73 35.45
N SER A 428 -5.25 -17.66 36.04
CA SER A 428 -4.24 -17.37 37.07
C SER A 428 -3.07 -16.54 36.51
N LYS A 429 -2.57 -16.87 35.31
CA LYS A 429 -1.51 -16.11 34.60
C LYS A 429 -1.97 -14.74 34.14
N VAL A 430 -3.17 -14.63 33.56
CA VAL A 430 -3.75 -13.34 33.17
C VAL A 430 -3.95 -12.47 34.40
N SER A 431 -4.41 -13.04 35.52
CA SER A 431 -4.56 -12.31 36.78
C SER A 431 -3.22 -11.83 37.35
N SER A 432 -2.15 -12.62 37.26
CA SER A 432 -0.81 -12.20 37.72
C SER A 432 -0.23 -11.08 36.85
N PHE A 433 -0.29 -11.21 35.52
CA PHE A 433 0.14 -10.14 34.62
C PHE A 433 -0.72 -8.89 34.76
N TYR A 434 -2.02 -9.04 34.97
CA TYR A 434 -2.92 -7.92 35.21
C TYR A 434 -2.60 -7.18 36.52
N LYS A 435 -2.13 -7.88 37.56
CA LYS A 435 -1.58 -7.25 38.77
C LYS A 435 -0.29 -6.47 38.48
N CYS A 436 0.60 -6.97 37.62
CA CYS A 436 1.81 -6.27 37.19
C CYS A 436 1.51 -5.02 36.34
N ILE A 437 0.49 -5.08 35.48
CA ILE A 437 0.00 -3.91 34.73
C ILE A 437 -0.60 -2.88 35.69
N LYS A 438 -1.36 -3.31 36.70
CA LYS A 438 -1.85 -2.42 37.76
C LYS A 438 -0.73 -1.77 38.59
N SER A 439 0.47 -2.34 38.61
CA SER A 439 1.66 -1.74 39.21
C SER A 439 2.50 -0.89 38.22
N GLY A 440 2.02 -0.67 36.99
CA GLY A 440 2.63 0.25 36.01
C GLY A 440 3.50 -0.40 34.92
N ASP A 441 3.63 -1.74 34.89
CA ASP A 441 4.44 -2.43 33.87
C ASP A 441 3.64 -2.72 32.61
N LEU A 442 3.61 -1.75 31.68
CA LEU A 442 2.94 -1.87 30.38
C LEU A 442 3.60 -2.90 29.44
N SER A 443 4.83 -3.37 29.73
CA SER A 443 5.48 -4.44 28.94
C SER A 443 4.74 -5.78 29.03
N LYS A 444 3.84 -5.93 30.02
CA LYS A 444 2.99 -7.13 30.20
C LYS A 444 1.72 -7.13 29.36
N LEU A 445 1.38 -6.05 28.65
CA LEU A 445 0.22 -6.03 27.75
C LEU A 445 0.35 -7.11 26.66
N GLN A 446 1.52 -7.19 26.02
CA GLN A 446 1.80 -8.23 25.03
C GLN A 446 1.76 -9.64 25.64
N ALA A 447 2.26 -9.80 26.87
CA ALA A 447 2.22 -11.07 27.60
C ALA A 447 0.78 -11.52 27.93
N ILE A 448 -0.13 -10.59 28.25
CA ILE A 448 -1.57 -10.91 28.44
C ILE A 448 -2.19 -11.37 27.12
N GLN A 449 -1.94 -10.65 26.03
CA GLN A 449 -2.46 -11.01 24.71
C GLN A 449 -2.00 -12.41 24.29
N GLU A 450 -0.71 -12.72 24.45
CA GLU A 450 -0.13 -14.05 24.17
C GLU A 450 -0.72 -15.14 25.07
N THR A 451 -1.01 -14.82 26.34
CA THR A 451 -1.62 -15.77 27.29
C THR A 451 -3.07 -16.08 26.93
N ILE A 452 -3.86 -15.08 26.52
CA ILE A 452 -5.25 -15.27 26.09
C ILE A 452 -5.32 -16.15 24.84
N LEU A 453 -4.34 -16.04 23.94
CA LEU A 453 -4.25 -16.91 22.76
C LEU A 453 -4.05 -18.40 23.10
N GLN A 454 -3.67 -18.74 24.33
CA GLN A 454 -3.52 -20.14 24.79
C GLN A 454 -4.82 -20.77 25.31
N MET A 455 -5.94 -20.02 25.36
CA MET A 455 -7.22 -20.53 25.88
C MET A 455 -7.79 -21.71 25.07
N ASN A 456 -8.45 -22.61 25.79
CA ASN A 456 -9.23 -23.73 25.28
C ASN A 456 -10.71 -23.38 25.23
N ALA A 457 -11.41 -23.83 24.17
CA ALA A 457 -12.85 -23.63 24.03
C ALA A 457 -13.62 -24.63 24.91
N PRO A 458 -14.45 -24.19 25.87
CA PRO A 458 -15.31 -25.10 26.63
C PRO A 458 -16.38 -25.73 25.74
N PHE A 459 -16.72 -27.01 25.98
CA PHE A 459 -17.76 -27.72 25.22
C PHE A 459 -19.12 -27.03 25.26
N SER A 460 -19.46 -26.40 26.38
CA SER A 460 -20.71 -25.63 26.53
C SER A 460 -20.78 -24.44 25.57
N LEU A 461 -19.67 -23.70 25.40
CA LEU A 461 -19.59 -22.60 24.46
C LEU A 461 -19.71 -23.08 23.01
N THR A 462 -19.02 -24.17 22.64
CA THR A 462 -19.04 -24.67 21.27
C THR A 462 -20.43 -25.19 20.88
N HIS A 463 -21.09 -25.90 21.79
CA HIS A 463 -22.43 -26.42 21.56
C HIS A 463 -23.47 -25.31 21.41
N GLU A 464 -23.46 -24.31 22.30
CA GLU A 464 -24.41 -23.18 22.26
C GLU A 464 -24.18 -22.32 21.02
N LEU A 465 -22.93 -21.96 20.72
CA LEU A 465 -22.59 -21.18 19.52
C LEU A 465 -22.95 -21.91 18.23
N LYS A 466 -22.70 -23.22 18.15
CA LYS A 466 -23.07 -24.04 16.98
C LYS A 466 -24.58 -24.02 16.73
N ASN A 467 -25.39 -24.20 17.77
CA ASN A 467 -26.84 -24.21 17.63
C ASN A 467 -27.37 -22.84 17.20
N THR A 468 -26.88 -21.75 17.80
CA THR A 468 -27.28 -20.38 17.46
C THR A 468 -26.86 -19.97 16.05
N MET A 469 -25.67 -20.39 15.59
CA MET A 469 -25.23 -20.16 14.21
C MET A 469 -26.11 -20.90 13.20
N LYS A 470 -26.39 -22.19 13.43
CA LYS A 470 -27.22 -23.00 12.54
C LYS A 470 -28.66 -22.48 12.45
N SER A 471 -29.26 -22.10 13.58
CA SER A 471 -30.61 -21.50 13.58
C SER A 471 -30.65 -20.15 12.85
N SER A 472 -29.55 -19.38 12.91
CA SER A 472 -29.39 -18.10 12.22
C SER A 472 -28.92 -18.23 10.76
N ARG A 473 -28.88 -19.46 10.21
CA ARG A 473 -28.41 -19.77 8.84
C ARG A 473 -26.95 -19.36 8.56
N ILE A 474 -26.14 -19.27 9.60
CA ILE A 474 -24.69 -19.06 9.48
C ILE A 474 -23.99 -20.43 9.52
N PRO A 475 -23.14 -20.77 8.55
CA PRO A 475 -22.40 -22.03 8.54
C PRO A 475 -21.55 -22.19 9.81
N TRP A 476 -21.55 -23.39 10.41
CA TRP A 476 -20.70 -23.70 11.55
C TRP A 476 -19.28 -24.06 11.06
N PRO A 477 -18.22 -23.32 11.47
CA PRO A 477 -16.87 -23.55 10.96
C PRO A 477 -16.32 -24.95 11.25
N GLY A 478 -16.76 -25.61 12.31
CA GLY A 478 -16.34 -26.99 12.60
C GLY A 478 -16.99 -28.06 11.71
N ASP A 479 -17.99 -27.73 10.89
CA ASP A 479 -18.53 -28.69 9.91
C ASP A 479 -17.54 -28.90 8.73
N GLU A 480 -16.55 -28.01 8.56
CA GLU A 480 -15.48 -28.09 7.56
C GLU A 480 -14.16 -28.69 8.10
N GLY A 481 -14.16 -29.19 9.34
CA GLY A 481 -13.03 -29.84 9.99
C GLY A 481 -12.45 -29.06 11.19
N ASP A 482 -11.68 -29.78 12.02
CA ASP A 482 -11.11 -29.25 13.27
C ASP A 482 -10.18 -28.05 13.04
N ASP A 483 -9.47 -28.03 11.91
CA ASP A 483 -8.58 -26.93 11.55
C ASP A 483 -9.32 -25.60 11.36
N LYS A 484 -10.51 -25.62 10.73
CA LYS A 484 -11.33 -24.42 10.55
C LYS A 484 -11.92 -23.94 11.88
N TRP A 485 -12.36 -24.86 12.74
CA TRP A 485 -12.76 -24.50 14.09
C TRP A 485 -11.61 -23.88 14.90
N ASN A 486 -10.41 -24.45 14.82
CA ASN A 486 -9.24 -23.92 15.50
C ASN A 486 -8.88 -22.49 15.03
N GLN A 487 -9.08 -22.19 13.74
CA GLN A 487 -8.92 -20.84 13.19
C GLN A 487 -9.99 -19.87 13.72
N ALA A 488 -11.26 -20.28 13.72
CA ALA A 488 -12.36 -19.52 14.29
C ALA A 488 -12.13 -19.21 15.77
N TRP A 489 -11.72 -20.22 16.54
CA TRP A 489 -11.41 -20.08 17.95
C TRP A 489 -10.23 -19.14 18.20
N ARG A 490 -9.18 -19.22 17.37
CA ARG A 490 -8.05 -18.29 17.42
C ARG A 490 -8.48 -16.84 17.14
N ALA A 491 -9.42 -16.62 16.23
CA ALA A 491 -9.95 -15.29 15.93
C ALA A 491 -10.76 -14.73 17.10
N ILE A 492 -11.62 -15.54 17.74
CA ILE A 492 -12.33 -15.17 18.98
C ILE A 492 -11.33 -14.74 20.07
N LYS A 493 -10.26 -15.52 20.26
CA LYS A 493 -9.20 -15.20 21.24
C LYS A 493 -8.47 -13.90 20.91
N LYS A 494 -8.19 -13.63 19.63
CA LYS A 494 -7.60 -12.35 19.19
C LYS A 494 -8.52 -11.17 19.47
N VAL A 495 -9.83 -11.33 19.24
CA VAL A 495 -10.84 -10.33 19.58
C VAL A 495 -10.84 -10.05 21.09
N TRP A 496 -10.81 -11.08 21.94
CA TRP A 496 -10.70 -10.88 23.38
C TRP A 496 -9.37 -10.25 23.80
N ALA A 497 -8.26 -10.63 23.17
CA ALA A 497 -6.93 -10.03 23.39
C ALA A 497 -6.86 -8.56 22.93
N SER A 498 -7.70 -8.15 21.98
CA SER A 498 -7.76 -6.75 21.52
C SER A 498 -8.42 -5.79 22.51
N LYS A 499 -8.93 -6.27 23.66
CA LYS A 499 -9.32 -5.44 24.83
C LYS A 499 -8.17 -4.59 25.39
N TRP A 500 -6.96 -4.78 24.89
CA TRP A 500 -5.75 -4.08 25.29
C TRP A 500 -5.06 -3.42 24.07
N ASN A 501 -5.73 -2.47 23.39
CA ASN A 501 -5.21 -1.70 22.24
C ASN A 501 -5.65 -0.22 22.27
N GLU A 502 -4.97 0.67 21.54
CA GLU A 502 -5.22 2.13 21.51
C GLU A 502 -5.23 2.69 20.08
N ARG A 503 -6.36 3.21 19.57
CA ARG A 503 -6.41 4.15 18.44
C ARG A 503 -7.78 4.84 18.20
N ALA A 504 -7.74 5.89 17.38
CA ALA A 504 -8.47 7.16 17.49
C ALA A 504 -9.42 7.52 16.31
N PHE A 505 -10.00 8.73 16.33
CA PHE A 505 -11.11 9.27 15.50
C PHE A 505 -10.88 10.71 14.99
N ILE A 506 -11.43 11.11 13.80
CA ILE A 506 -11.81 12.50 13.35
C ILE A 506 -12.82 12.50 12.14
N SER A 507 -13.91 13.30 12.16
CA SER A 507 -14.25 14.42 11.21
C SER A 507 -15.62 15.08 11.49
N TRP A 508 -15.72 16.43 11.39
CA TRP A 508 -16.93 17.23 11.62
C TRP A 508 -17.26 18.14 10.41
N ASN A 509 -18.16 17.72 9.52
CA ASN A 509 -18.96 18.61 8.67
C ASN A 509 -20.33 17.97 8.41
N THR A 510 -21.41 18.54 8.95
CA THR A 510 -22.74 17.94 8.92
C THR A 510 -23.51 18.16 7.63
N ALA A 511 -23.04 19.03 6.72
CA ALA A 511 -23.68 19.30 5.43
C ALA A 511 -23.26 18.32 4.33
N GLU A 512 -22.16 17.60 4.57
CA GLU A 512 -21.45 16.81 3.57
C GLU A 512 -21.36 15.34 4.00
N ILE A 513 -21.29 14.46 3.01
CA ILE A 513 -20.95 13.05 3.20
C ILE A 513 -19.51 12.89 2.72
N TYR A 514 -18.59 12.68 3.65
CA TYR A 514 -17.22 12.27 3.36
C TYR A 514 -17.15 10.76 3.26
N THR A 515 -16.37 10.24 2.32
CA THR A 515 -16.20 8.79 2.17
C THR A 515 -14.80 8.47 1.69
N GLU A 516 -14.23 7.41 2.26
CA GLU A 516 -13.01 6.77 1.80
C GLU A 516 -13.30 5.36 1.30
N ILE A 517 -12.71 5.00 0.16
CA ILE A 517 -12.86 3.66 -0.43
C ILE A 517 -11.51 3.12 -0.89
N VAL A 518 -11.30 1.83 -0.63
CA VAL A 518 -10.12 1.07 -1.05
C VAL A 518 -10.53 -0.18 -1.80
N LYS A 519 -9.60 -0.73 -2.59
CA LYS A 519 -9.74 -2.05 -3.16
C LYS A 519 -9.31 -3.12 -2.17
N GLY A 520 -10.18 -4.08 -1.93
CA GLY A 520 -9.95 -5.17 -0.98
C GLY A 520 -10.73 -4.99 0.32
N LEU A 521 -10.27 -5.67 1.36
CA LEU A 521 -10.86 -5.69 2.69
C LEU A 521 -10.66 -4.34 3.40
N GLY A 522 -11.51 -4.03 4.39
CA GLY A 522 -11.46 -2.76 5.15
C GLY A 522 -10.12 -2.54 5.87
N GLU A 523 -9.42 -3.61 6.22
CA GLU A 523 -8.06 -3.63 6.76
C GLU A 523 -7.04 -2.99 5.82
N THR A 524 -7.33 -2.91 4.52
CA THR A 524 -6.53 -2.13 3.55
C THR A 524 -6.65 -0.63 3.81
N LEU A 525 -7.81 -0.16 4.25
CA LEU A 525 -8.09 1.24 4.57
C LEU A 525 -7.46 1.60 5.92
N VAL A 526 -7.81 0.85 6.98
CA VAL A 526 -7.41 1.16 8.36
C VAL A 526 -6.01 0.65 8.74
N GLY A 527 -5.48 -0.33 8.00
CA GLY A 527 -4.15 -0.87 8.23
C GLY A 527 -3.05 0.14 7.88
N ALA A 528 -1.87 -0.04 8.49
CA ALA A 528 -0.68 0.77 8.24
C ALA A 528 -0.01 0.48 6.87
N TYR A 529 -0.83 0.35 5.82
CA TYR A 529 -0.37 0.23 4.45
C TYR A 529 -0.19 1.62 3.84
N PRO A 530 1.01 1.95 3.34
CA PRO A 530 1.30 3.27 2.81
C PRO A 530 0.47 3.54 1.55
N GLY A 531 0.20 4.82 1.31
CA GLY A 531 -0.66 5.28 0.23
C GLY A 531 -2.06 5.63 0.71
N ARG A 532 -2.78 6.34 -0.16
CA ARG A 532 -4.08 6.95 0.17
C ARG A 532 -5.23 6.12 -0.40
N ALA A 533 -6.34 6.10 0.32
CA ALA A 533 -7.61 5.64 -0.21
C ALA A 533 -8.14 6.63 -1.25
N MET A 534 -9.08 6.20 -2.10
CA MET A 534 -9.86 7.16 -2.87
C MET A 534 -10.80 7.87 -1.89
N SER A 535 -10.83 9.20 -1.93
CA SER A 535 -11.71 9.99 -1.09
C SER A 535 -12.57 10.92 -1.92
N PHE A 536 -13.83 11.07 -1.51
CA PHE A 536 -14.79 11.95 -2.15
C PHE A 536 -15.72 12.59 -1.13
N ILE A 537 -16.25 13.75 -1.50
CA ILE A 537 -17.27 14.47 -0.76
C ILE A 537 -18.53 14.55 -1.62
N THR A 538 -19.69 14.35 -1.00
CA THR A 538 -20.98 14.56 -1.65
C THR A 538 -21.84 15.49 -0.80
N GLN A 539 -22.40 16.52 -1.42
CA GLN A 539 -23.35 17.40 -0.75
C GLN A 539 -24.65 16.65 -0.50
N LYS A 540 -25.19 16.71 0.73
CA LYS A 540 -26.46 16.02 1.07
C LYS A 540 -27.65 16.53 0.24
N SER A 541 -27.56 17.74 -0.28
CA SER A 541 -28.54 18.35 -1.20
C SER A 541 -28.47 17.81 -2.64
N ASN A 542 -27.31 17.27 -3.06
CA ASN A 542 -27.09 16.80 -4.42
C ASN A 542 -26.23 15.52 -4.44
N LEU A 543 -26.88 14.38 -4.20
CA LEU A 543 -26.22 13.07 -4.15
C LEU A 543 -25.66 12.60 -5.50
N ASN A 544 -26.12 13.19 -6.61
CA ASN A 544 -25.73 12.80 -7.97
C ASN A 544 -24.46 13.51 -8.45
N SER A 545 -23.83 14.32 -7.59
CA SER A 545 -22.63 15.10 -7.93
C SER A 545 -21.50 14.90 -6.91
N PRO A 546 -20.99 13.68 -6.74
CA PRO A 546 -19.84 13.40 -5.88
C PRO A 546 -18.59 14.09 -6.42
N ILE A 547 -17.80 14.69 -5.53
CA ILE A 547 -16.54 15.38 -5.86
C ILE A 547 -15.39 14.56 -5.32
N VAL A 548 -14.60 13.97 -6.22
CA VAL A 548 -13.39 13.23 -5.84
C VAL A 548 -12.32 14.22 -5.39
N ASN A 549 -11.86 14.06 -4.14
CA ASN A 549 -10.82 14.88 -3.52
C ASN A 549 -9.46 14.18 -3.50
N GLY A 550 -9.45 12.85 -3.62
CA GLY A 550 -8.23 12.05 -3.66
C GLY A 550 -8.41 10.80 -4.50
N TYR A 551 -7.49 10.54 -5.42
CA TYR A 551 -7.37 9.25 -6.11
C TYR A 551 -6.54 8.28 -5.28
N PRO A 552 -6.77 6.96 -5.40
CA PRO A 552 -6.11 5.97 -4.58
C PRO A 552 -4.65 5.80 -4.98
N SER A 553 -3.77 5.64 -4.00
CA SER A 553 -2.32 5.40 -4.20
C SER A 553 -1.75 4.25 -3.37
N LYS A 554 -2.60 3.50 -2.66
CA LYS A 554 -2.18 2.27 -1.96
C LYS A 554 -1.67 1.24 -2.96
N SER A 555 -0.49 0.68 -2.71
CA SER A 555 0.14 -0.34 -3.57
C SER A 555 -0.38 -1.75 -3.30
N ILE A 556 -0.81 -2.03 -2.07
CA ILE A 556 -1.25 -3.36 -1.63
C ILE A 556 -2.71 -3.30 -1.19
N GLY A 557 -3.50 -4.25 -1.68
CA GLY A 557 -4.83 -4.57 -1.20
C GLY A 557 -4.85 -5.92 -0.52
N LEU A 558 -5.65 -6.03 0.53
CA LEU A 558 -5.89 -7.28 1.23
C LEU A 558 -7.13 -7.95 0.68
N TYR A 559 -7.03 -9.24 0.36
CA TYR A 559 -8.13 -10.05 -0.12
C TYR A 559 -8.22 -11.33 0.71
N SER A 560 -9.42 -11.90 0.78
CA SER A 560 -9.62 -13.20 1.41
C SER A 560 -10.62 -14.02 0.61
N LYS A 561 -10.52 -15.34 0.74
CA LYS A 561 -11.53 -16.27 0.25
C LYS A 561 -12.81 -16.09 1.08
N GLN A 562 -13.88 -16.79 0.73
CA GLN A 562 -15.09 -16.79 1.56
C GLN A 562 -14.75 -17.25 2.98
N SER A 563 -14.82 -16.32 3.93
CA SER A 563 -14.35 -16.47 5.31
C SER A 563 -15.38 -15.90 6.28
N ILE A 564 -15.25 -16.27 7.55
CA ILE A 564 -15.98 -15.66 8.66
C ILE A 564 -15.13 -14.53 9.23
N ILE A 565 -15.77 -13.40 9.56
CA ILE A 565 -15.15 -12.25 10.22
C ILE A 565 -15.60 -12.28 11.68
N PHE A 566 -14.65 -12.27 12.60
CA PHE A 566 -14.89 -12.14 14.03
C PHE A 566 -14.70 -10.69 14.43
N ARG A 567 -15.69 -10.13 15.14
CA ARG A 567 -15.67 -8.73 15.57
C ARG A 567 -15.93 -8.65 17.06
N SER A 568 -15.23 -7.74 17.74
CA SER A 568 -15.59 -7.39 19.11
C SER A 568 -16.88 -6.60 19.10
N ASP A 569 -17.72 -6.90 20.08
CA ASP A 569 -19.00 -6.24 20.27
C ASP A 569 -19.00 -5.45 21.58
N SER A 570 -17.85 -4.82 21.89
CA SER A 570 -17.60 -4.07 23.11
C SER A 570 -18.36 -2.73 23.14
N ASN A 571 -19.09 -2.45 24.24
CA ASN A 571 -19.75 -1.15 24.48
C ASN A 571 -18.76 0.03 24.61
N ALA A 572 -17.45 -0.20 24.69
CA ALA A 572 -16.46 0.85 24.88
C ALA A 572 -16.29 1.75 23.64
N GLU A 573 -16.75 1.34 22.46
CA GLU A 573 -16.61 2.12 21.21
C GLU A 573 -17.70 3.19 21.01
N ASP A 574 -18.77 3.14 21.80
CA ASP A 574 -20.03 3.88 21.57
C ASP A 574 -20.49 4.66 22.83
N LEU A 575 -19.58 5.00 23.75
CA LEU A 575 -19.96 5.84 24.90
C LEU A 575 -20.29 7.27 24.43
N GLU A 576 -21.26 7.91 25.06
CA GLU A 576 -21.64 9.29 24.78
C GLU A 576 -20.43 10.21 25.02
N GLY A 577 -19.86 10.78 23.94
CA GLY A 577 -18.61 11.57 23.97
C GLY A 577 -17.30 10.78 23.72
N TYR A 578 -17.36 9.48 23.42
CA TYR A 578 -16.21 8.62 23.12
C TYR A 578 -16.38 7.91 21.76
N ALA A 579 -15.74 8.43 20.71
CA ALA A 579 -15.78 7.83 19.38
C ALA A 579 -14.55 6.92 19.22
N GLY A 580 -14.63 5.71 19.77
CA GLY A 580 -13.55 4.74 19.67
C GLY A 580 -13.61 3.99 18.34
N ALA A 581 -13.14 4.58 17.24
CA ALA A 581 -12.97 3.84 15.99
C ALA A 581 -11.87 2.79 16.10
N GLY A 582 -12.23 1.50 16.07
CA GLY A 582 -11.24 0.42 15.96
C GLY A 582 -10.47 0.13 17.24
N LEU A 583 -11.09 0.32 18.42
CA LEU A 583 -10.52 -0.20 19.68
C LEU A 583 -10.29 -1.72 19.63
N TYR A 584 -11.08 -2.42 18.82
CA TYR A 584 -10.98 -3.85 18.64
C TYR A 584 -10.92 -4.20 17.15
N ASP A 585 -9.88 -4.93 16.74
CA ASP A 585 -9.71 -5.33 15.35
C ASP A 585 -10.79 -6.35 14.93
N SER A 586 -11.30 -6.17 13.71
CA SER A 586 -11.97 -7.27 13.00
C SER A 586 -10.91 -8.30 12.64
N VAL A 587 -11.13 -9.56 13.02
CA VAL A 587 -10.20 -10.65 12.73
C VAL A 587 -10.86 -11.61 11.77
N ILE A 588 -10.29 -11.71 10.58
CA ILE A 588 -10.71 -12.68 9.59
C ILE A 588 -10.16 -14.05 9.99
N MET A 589 -10.99 -15.10 9.86
CA MET A 589 -10.60 -16.48 10.15
C MET A 589 -9.44 -16.93 9.25
N ASP A 590 -9.62 -16.76 7.94
CA ASP A 590 -8.66 -17.10 6.91
C ASP A 590 -7.61 -15.99 6.75
N LYS A 591 -6.36 -16.39 6.50
CA LYS A 591 -5.24 -15.47 6.29
C LYS A 591 -5.47 -14.61 5.05
N GLU A 592 -5.21 -13.31 5.15
CA GLU A 592 -5.34 -12.39 4.05
C GLU A 592 -4.23 -12.62 3.01
N GLU A 593 -4.63 -12.58 1.74
CA GLU A 593 -3.75 -12.52 0.59
C GLU A 593 -3.43 -11.06 0.27
N LYS A 594 -2.14 -10.76 0.15
CA LYS A 594 -1.65 -9.44 -0.25
C LYS A 594 -1.51 -9.40 -1.76
N ILE A 595 -2.26 -8.52 -2.40
CA ILE A 595 -2.26 -8.35 -3.86
C ILE A 595 -1.74 -6.96 -4.21
N VAL A 596 -0.83 -6.87 -5.18
CA VAL A 596 -0.40 -5.60 -5.74
C VAL A 596 -1.53 -5.04 -6.61
N LEU A 597 -2.01 -3.83 -6.29
CA LEU A 597 -3.23 -3.28 -6.89
C LEU A 597 -2.98 -2.71 -8.28
N ASP A 598 -3.74 -3.14 -9.29
CA ASP A 598 -3.73 -2.51 -10.62
C ASP A 598 -4.87 -1.49 -10.73
N TYR A 599 -4.54 -0.19 -10.75
CA TYR A 599 -5.50 0.90 -11.02
C TYR A 599 -5.58 1.25 -12.52
N SER A 600 -4.68 0.69 -13.34
CA SER A 600 -4.64 0.98 -14.78
C SER A 600 -5.86 0.44 -15.53
N SER A 601 -6.46 -0.62 -14.99
CA SER A 601 -7.64 -1.29 -15.49
C SER A 601 -8.88 -1.10 -14.60
N ASP A 602 -8.79 -0.30 -13.53
CA ASP A 602 -9.86 -0.15 -12.55
C ASP A 602 -10.95 0.81 -13.04
N ARG A 603 -12.17 0.29 -13.18
CA ARG A 603 -13.35 1.07 -13.58
C ARG A 603 -13.63 2.26 -12.67
N VAL A 604 -13.36 2.17 -11.37
CA VAL A 604 -13.55 3.30 -10.44
C VAL A 604 -12.60 4.45 -10.77
N VAL A 605 -11.47 4.16 -11.42
CA VAL A 605 -10.45 5.15 -11.81
C VAL A 605 -10.61 5.62 -13.26
N ILE A 606 -11.01 4.74 -14.18
CA ILE A 606 -11.02 5.03 -15.63
C ILE A 606 -12.39 5.37 -16.21
N ASP A 607 -13.47 4.91 -15.59
CA ASP A 607 -14.82 5.03 -16.10
C ASP A 607 -15.57 6.05 -15.24
N THR A 608 -15.59 7.31 -15.69
CA THR A 608 -16.22 8.42 -14.95
C THR A 608 -17.71 8.17 -14.72
N ALA A 609 -18.41 7.54 -15.67
CA ALA A 609 -19.83 7.24 -15.51
C ALA A 609 -20.06 6.18 -14.43
N PHE A 610 -19.25 5.13 -14.42
CA PHE A 610 -19.28 4.13 -13.35
C PHE A 610 -18.85 4.70 -12.00
N GLN A 611 -17.82 5.54 -11.97
CA GLN A 611 -17.38 6.23 -10.76
C GLN A 611 -18.53 7.06 -10.17
N VAL A 612 -19.11 7.99 -10.93
CA VAL A 612 -20.23 8.81 -10.45
C VAL A 612 -21.40 7.94 -9.99
N SER A 613 -21.79 6.93 -10.77
CA SER A 613 -22.87 6.02 -10.40
C SER A 613 -22.59 5.29 -9.07
N LEU A 614 -21.38 4.78 -8.88
CA LEU A 614 -20.99 4.08 -7.66
C LEU A 614 -20.95 5.03 -6.45
N LEU A 615 -20.26 6.16 -6.58
CA LEU A 615 -20.06 7.13 -5.50
C LEU A 615 -21.41 7.73 -5.04
N SER A 616 -22.30 8.04 -5.99
CA SER A 616 -23.67 8.50 -5.69
C SER A 616 -24.49 7.48 -4.92
N ARG A 617 -24.38 6.18 -5.27
CA ARG A 617 -25.07 5.11 -4.54
C ARG A 617 -24.54 4.92 -3.12
N ILE A 618 -23.23 5.09 -2.91
CA ILE A 618 -22.64 5.08 -1.56
C ILE A 618 -23.16 6.27 -0.75
N ALA A 619 -23.20 7.47 -1.35
CA ALA A 619 -23.75 8.66 -0.69
C ALA A 619 -25.25 8.53 -0.37
N GLU A 620 -26.04 7.90 -1.25
CA GLU A 620 -27.45 7.59 -1.02
C GLU A 620 -27.65 6.61 0.14
N ALA A 621 -26.78 5.60 0.25
CA ALA A 621 -26.79 4.70 1.39
C ALA A 621 -26.48 5.45 2.69
N GLY A 622 -25.46 6.31 2.68
CA GLY A 622 -25.10 7.16 3.81
C GLY A 622 -26.24 8.06 4.28
N LYS A 623 -26.89 8.79 3.36
CA LYS A 623 -28.03 9.66 3.66
C LYS A 623 -29.23 8.89 4.20
N THR A 624 -29.50 7.71 3.63
CA THR A 624 -30.61 6.84 4.05
C THR A 624 -30.41 6.33 5.48
N ILE A 625 -29.20 5.87 5.79
CA ILE A 625 -28.82 5.38 7.12
C ILE A 625 -28.87 6.54 8.13
N GLU A 626 -28.30 7.69 7.80
CA GLU A 626 -28.41 8.90 8.62
C GLU A 626 -29.87 9.28 8.92
N GLY A 627 -30.74 9.23 7.91
CA GLY A 627 -32.17 9.53 8.08
C GLY A 627 -32.91 8.56 9.01
N LEU A 628 -32.49 7.28 9.06
CA LEU A 628 -33.06 6.29 9.97
C LEU A 628 -32.65 6.52 11.44
N TYR A 629 -31.43 7.02 11.66
CA TYR A 629 -30.93 7.34 13.00
C TYR A 629 -31.33 8.74 13.47
N GLY A 630 -31.58 9.67 12.55
CA GLY A 630 -31.88 11.07 12.86
C GLY A 630 -30.65 11.90 13.27
N CYS A 631 -29.44 11.36 13.16
CA CYS A 631 -28.18 12.05 13.44
C CYS A 631 -27.06 11.56 12.50
N PRO A 632 -26.01 12.38 12.24
CA PRO A 632 -24.88 12.01 11.37
C PRO A 632 -24.26 10.67 11.78
N GLN A 633 -23.88 9.86 10.80
CA GLN A 633 -23.38 8.49 11.03
C GLN A 633 -21.97 8.29 10.46
N ASP A 634 -21.14 7.57 11.21
CA ASP A 634 -19.92 6.91 10.75
C ASP A 634 -20.28 5.48 10.32
N ILE A 635 -20.08 5.18 9.04
CA ILE A 635 -20.61 3.99 8.38
C ILE A 635 -19.46 3.23 7.73
N GLU A 636 -19.31 1.96 8.09
CA GLU A 636 -18.39 1.05 7.43
C GLU A 636 -19.16 0.06 6.55
N GLY A 637 -18.66 -0.18 5.35
CA GLY A 637 -19.33 -1.07 4.39
C GLY A 637 -18.41 -1.59 3.30
N VAL A 638 -18.96 -2.50 2.50
CA VAL A 638 -18.30 -3.12 1.35
C VAL A 638 -19.20 -3.02 0.14
N VAL A 639 -18.63 -2.65 -1.00
CA VAL A 639 -19.31 -2.74 -2.29
C VAL A 639 -18.90 -4.05 -2.94
N LYS A 640 -19.87 -4.91 -3.26
CA LYS A 640 -19.64 -6.18 -3.96
C LYS A 640 -20.76 -6.43 -4.96
N ASP A 641 -20.39 -6.73 -6.20
CA ASP A 641 -21.34 -7.04 -7.30
C ASP A 641 -22.43 -5.97 -7.48
N GLY A 642 -22.06 -4.70 -7.28
CA GLY A 642 -22.98 -3.57 -7.36
C GLY A 642 -23.98 -3.48 -6.20
N LEU A 643 -23.83 -4.29 -5.14
CA LEU A 643 -24.59 -4.19 -3.90
C LEU A 643 -23.73 -3.53 -2.80
N ILE A 644 -24.38 -2.79 -1.91
CA ILE A 644 -23.73 -2.17 -0.75
C ILE A 644 -24.07 -2.99 0.48
N TYR A 645 -23.05 -3.50 1.14
CA TYR A 645 -23.14 -4.24 2.38
C TYR A 645 -22.70 -3.34 3.52
N VAL A 646 -23.60 -3.01 4.43
CA VAL A 646 -23.26 -2.21 5.62
C VAL A 646 -22.85 -3.18 6.71
N VAL A 647 -21.64 -2.99 7.22
CA VAL A 647 -21.06 -3.88 8.23
C VAL A 647 -20.94 -3.20 9.59
N GLN A 648 -21.02 -1.87 9.63
CA GLN A 648 -21.08 -1.08 10.87
C GLN A 648 -21.75 0.28 10.61
N SER A 649 -22.47 0.80 11.59
CA SER A 649 -22.95 2.19 11.63
C SER A 649 -22.94 2.65 13.07
N ARG A 650 -22.56 3.90 13.32
CA ARG A 650 -22.65 4.56 14.62
C ARG A 650 -22.80 6.07 14.48
N PRO A 651 -23.39 6.78 15.46
CA PRO A 651 -23.41 8.24 15.45
C PRO A 651 -22.01 8.85 15.37
N GLN A 652 -21.83 9.89 14.56
CA GLN A 652 -20.65 10.76 14.64
C GLN A 652 -20.78 11.61 15.91
N ILE A 653 -19.71 11.68 16.69
CA ILE A 653 -19.61 12.54 17.87
C ILE A 653 -19.19 13.93 17.43
#